data_AF-A0A533SCW2-F1
#
_entry.id   AF-A0A533SCW2-F1
#
_cell.length_a   1.000
_cell.length_b   1.000
_cell.length_c   1.000
_cell.angle_alpha   90.00
_cell.angle_beta   90.00
_cell.angle_gamma   90.00
#
_symmetry.space_group_name_H-M   'P 1'
#
loop_
_entity.id
_entity.type
_entity.pdbx_description
1 polymer ?
#
loop_
_entity_poly.entity_id
_entity_poly.type
_entity_poly.pdbx_seq_one_letter_code
_entity_poly.pdbx_strand_id
1 'polypeptide(L)'
;MERIIQREVNRFVLETFGQLLKPGILQAIRREHNPAFQEGDLSGVIDAMLAGSGPAEDQKQVSALPPPASTLCIPSTSSTPGQPSVATAVSADGESLLELLIRIIMEATGYERAEIQPDMDLQKDLAIRSSRLPIIMDAAESQFGITIELEDFIDARTVRDIAGRIAAIIARQGGAGLPMDNGLPASTPSTPEQPSAATGGTPEGQDLLERLIRIIMDATGYEREEIQPDMDLRKDLAIRSSRLPIIMDAAESQFGITIELEDFIGARTVRDIAERISMIVAREGGAGLQQQSEPLREETGKSAGAEESLKRIVFKQVTVEPQAAVPVELNPGESVLLLSPDRDDRIAGSVKEFFRRDYGVETCPLLFRQGNHASGEEVCDILTAEGSGTAAERISALTDLAGLVISLPPGGSGIMGSMTDVSRCLRGLFLLLQTFLQSPKKKFVLLIHSREESEIFGPLLAEGLLGLFLSAAQEYPSVQFRSVEIGRDTDLQGALRAALDRGCPVVETVHRDGRVLTLEGQAVPSVFGDSPGLQLGPGDVVVMSGGATGISARLAASLAPFRPRLVFLGRTTLDSGNGRAAEIAQTLANLHASGIEATYRTCDVTDPEAVRAIMAEVASRYGRIDGIIHGAGVLRDGFLRHMTPDDFTTVTDVKFLGAWNLFSAAEGAGLRFFVGLSSAAAIQGNPGQANYAAANRLLSALLGTLRRKNSAIRCKALMLPPIEGAGMAEDPEIRELLKRKGVGYIHAQELAGLFCRELFVSPAEDVRVMFMRKLPALKTALLDDTTRPALSGELAGGTVSSRPEDFPLIDSISSLDIRREELEAVRSFSLEKDLWISDHRPFTFIKQPLVSAAMVLETLMEAARVLYPHLQVRGVRQVRLMDMIQCPPAVSRPARISCRRIDSGLRESVCEVSIAAQEISPAGRLTDHFFPHYQGQVILAGGAADLGVELPDFPVRPDELRTKPLDQKKVRAWYEERSGLAGRYRVMESIDGAGPGVVRGRTSCRETDDFAHLRNVRYQYSPYLFEALLQLSAFHVAATAPAERRSLIPLEIGEMRFWRKCRAGEQIILEARLRLQDDEGLVWDARGLDDQGIAIMQVSGMRMHWVTE
;
A
#
# COMPACT_ATOMS: atom_id res chain seq x y z
N MET A 1 37.45 11.22 6.28
CA MET A 1 37.19 10.63 4.96
C MET A 1 36.30 11.54 4.12
N GLU A 2 35.10 11.88 4.59
CA GLU A 2 34.10 12.73 3.91
C GLU A 2 34.66 14.01 3.29
N ARG A 3 35.47 14.81 4.02
CA ARG A 3 36.08 16.04 3.47
C ARG A 3 36.92 15.83 2.20
N ILE A 4 37.48 14.62 1.99
CA ILE A 4 38.20 14.27 0.76
C ILE A 4 37.20 13.90 -0.33
N ILE A 5 36.23 13.03 -0.02
CA ILE A 5 35.16 12.64 -0.94
C ILE A 5 34.42 13.87 -1.47
N GLN A 6 33.99 14.77 -0.58
CA GLN A 6 33.31 16.01 -0.95
C GLN A 6 34.18 16.94 -1.80
N ARG A 7 35.50 17.01 -1.54
CA ARG A 7 36.41 17.83 -2.35
C ARG A 7 36.54 17.27 -3.77
N GLU A 8 36.72 15.96 -3.92
CA GLU A 8 36.87 15.32 -5.23
C GLU A 8 35.54 15.28 -6.01
N VAL A 9 34.40 15.11 -5.34
CA VAL A 9 33.06 15.26 -5.95
C VAL A 9 32.83 16.71 -6.40
N ASN A 10 33.13 17.70 -5.54
CA ASN A 10 33.00 19.11 -5.91
C ASN A 10 33.93 19.46 -7.10
N ARG A 11 35.17 18.95 -7.10
CA ARG A 11 36.09 19.08 -8.24
C ARG A 11 35.49 18.50 -9.51
N PHE A 12 35.06 17.24 -9.49
CA PHE A 12 34.48 16.57 -10.66
C PHE A 12 33.27 17.33 -11.22
N VAL A 13 32.36 17.81 -10.35
CA VAL A 13 31.18 18.60 -10.78
C VAL A 13 31.58 19.95 -11.37
N LEU A 14 32.54 20.66 -10.77
CA LEU A 14 32.99 21.97 -11.24
C LEU A 14 33.85 21.90 -12.51
N GLU A 15 34.68 20.87 -12.66
CA GLU A 15 35.45 20.63 -13.89
C GLU A 15 34.54 20.18 -15.05
N THR A 16 33.54 19.34 -14.79
CA THR A 16 32.63 18.83 -15.83
C THR A 16 31.55 19.84 -16.25
N PHE A 17 30.98 20.60 -15.30
CA PHE A 17 29.80 21.46 -15.54
C PHE A 17 30.01 22.94 -15.21
N GLY A 18 31.17 23.35 -14.70
CA GLY A 18 31.39 24.72 -14.20
C GLY A 18 31.17 25.83 -15.23
N GLN A 19 31.47 25.59 -16.51
CA GLN A 19 31.21 26.58 -17.59
C GLN A 19 29.72 26.79 -17.86
N LEU A 20 28.88 25.77 -17.67
CA LEU A 20 27.41 25.87 -17.80
C LEU A 20 26.77 26.50 -16.55
N LEU A 21 27.31 26.22 -15.36
CA LEU A 21 26.72 26.65 -14.09
C LEU A 21 27.14 28.07 -13.67
N LYS A 22 28.36 28.53 -13.99
CA LYS A 22 28.87 29.86 -13.60
C LYS A 22 27.91 31.02 -13.94
N PRO A 23 27.33 31.13 -15.16
CA PRO A 23 26.43 32.24 -15.49
C PRO A 23 25.18 32.28 -14.61
N GLY A 24 24.54 31.13 -14.37
CA GLY A 24 23.34 31.03 -13.54
C GLY A 24 23.61 31.34 -12.07
N ILE A 25 24.71 30.84 -11.51
CA ILE A 25 25.13 31.11 -10.14
C ILE A 25 25.47 32.60 -9.96
N LEU A 26 26.19 33.21 -10.91
CA LEU A 26 26.49 34.65 -10.89
C LEU A 26 25.20 35.50 -10.93
N GLN A 27 24.23 35.10 -11.74
CA GLN A 27 22.95 35.80 -11.86
C GLN A 27 22.09 35.66 -10.60
N ALA A 28 22.09 34.49 -9.94
CA ALA A 28 21.42 34.27 -8.66
C ALA A 28 22.04 35.12 -7.53
N ILE A 29 23.38 35.10 -7.38
CA ILE A 29 24.08 35.90 -6.36
C ILE A 29 23.86 37.40 -6.56
N ARG A 30 23.80 37.87 -7.82
CA ARG A 30 23.44 39.25 -8.15
C ARG A 30 21.99 39.61 -7.82
N ARG A 31 21.07 38.65 -7.95
CA ARG A 31 19.64 38.82 -7.61
C ARG A 31 19.40 38.87 -6.10
N GLU A 32 20.10 38.02 -5.34
CA GLU A 32 19.73 37.71 -3.95
C GLU A 32 20.67 38.28 -2.88
N HIS A 33 21.93 38.60 -3.23
CA HIS A 33 22.91 39.10 -2.25
C HIS A 33 23.63 40.39 -2.65
N ASN A 34 24.23 40.47 -3.85
CA ASN A 34 25.01 41.64 -4.25
C ASN A 34 24.96 41.90 -5.76
N PRO A 35 24.17 42.89 -6.24
CA PRO A 35 24.05 43.23 -7.65
C PRO A 35 25.36 43.61 -8.35
N ALA A 36 26.38 44.06 -7.61
CA ALA A 36 27.67 44.49 -8.14
C ALA A 36 28.73 43.38 -8.23
N PHE A 37 28.45 42.17 -7.74
CA PHE A 37 29.39 41.04 -7.68
C PHE A 37 29.91 40.64 -9.07
N GLN A 38 31.20 40.41 -9.23
CA GLN A 38 31.85 40.17 -10.53
C GLN A 38 32.20 38.69 -10.73
N GLU A 39 32.43 38.30 -11.99
CA GLU A 39 32.75 36.92 -12.36
C GLU A 39 34.15 36.49 -11.87
N GLY A 40 35.07 37.45 -11.69
CA GLY A 40 36.34 37.24 -11.01
C GLY A 40 36.17 36.87 -9.54
N ASP A 41 35.27 37.56 -8.83
CA ASP A 41 34.96 37.29 -7.41
C ASP A 41 34.38 35.88 -7.25
N LEU A 42 33.42 35.51 -8.11
CA LEU A 42 32.84 34.16 -8.13
C LEU A 42 33.90 33.08 -8.41
N SER A 43 34.85 33.35 -9.31
CA SER A 43 35.92 32.41 -9.63
C SER A 43 36.87 32.22 -8.43
N GLY A 44 37.24 33.30 -7.73
CA GLY A 44 38.05 33.21 -6.51
C GLY A 44 37.37 32.45 -5.37
N VAL A 45 36.04 32.56 -5.23
CA VAL A 45 35.27 31.75 -4.26
C VAL A 45 35.29 30.26 -4.65
N ILE A 46 35.10 29.94 -5.93
CA ILE A 46 35.16 28.55 -6.44
C ILE A 46 36.55 27.95 -6.20
N ASP A 47 37.62 28.69 -6.50
CA ASP A 47 39.00 28.23 -6.29
C ASP A 47 39.31 28.00 -4.80
N ALA A 48 38.79 28.86 -3.90
CA ALA A 48 38.92 28.66 -2.46
C ALA A 48 38.18 27.40 -1.95
N MET A 49 36.99 27.12 -2.49
CA MET A 49 36.26 25.88 -2.17
C MET A 49 36.99 24.62 -2.67
N LEU A 50 37.62 24.68 -3.85
CA LEU A 50 38.43 23.59 -4.41
C LEU A 50 39.75 23.39 -3.65
N ALA A 51 40.34 24.47 -3.12
CA ALA A 51 41.51 24.41 -2.24
C ALA A 51 41.19 23.82 -0.85
N GLY A 52 39.93 23.87 -0.42
CA GLY A 52 39.47 23.35 0.88
C GLY A 52 39.68 24.29 2.06
N SER A 53 40.07 25.55 1.80
CA SER A 53 40.17 26.62 2.79
C SER A 53 38.81 27.31 2.96
N GLY A 54 38.21 27.18 4.15
CA GLY A 54 37.00 27.91 4.51
C GLY A 54 37.23 29.43 4.62
N PRO A 55 36.18 30.26 4.52
CA PRO A 55 36.29 31.71 4.64
C PRO A 55 36.76 32.12 6.05
N ALA A 56 37.54 33.20 6.13
CA ALA A 56 38.00 33.75 7.40
C ALA A 56 36.87 34.52 8.12
N GLU A 57 36.74 34.30 9.43
CA GLU A 57 35.84 35.07 10.28
C GLU A 57 36.44 36.45 10.60
N ASP A 58 35.68 37.52 10.35
CA ASP A 58 36.12 38.89 10.61
C ASP A 58 35.87 39.28 12.08
N GLN A 59 36.93 39.72 12.78
CA GLN A 59 36.92 39.83 14.24
C GLN A 59 36.38 41.16 14.75
N LYS A 60 35.42 41.12 15.70
CA LYS A 60 35.14 42.24 16.60
C LYS A 60 35.83 42.06 17.95
N GLN A 61 36.84 42.88 18.21
CA GLN A 61 37.58 42.95 19.48
C GLN A 61 36.77 43.55 20.64
N VAL A 62 36.96 43.02 21.86
CA VAL A 62 37.08 43.81 23.11
C VAL A 62 38.06 43.11 24.08
N SER A 63 39.17 43.79 24.44
CA SER A 63 40.06 43.65 25.64
C SER A 63 40.40 42.25 26.23
N ALA A 64 41.67 41.80 26.30
CA ALA A 64 42.69 42.08 27.34
C ALA A 64 42.55 41.20 28.63
N LEU A 65 43.57 40.72 29.38
CA LEU A 65 45.03 40.98 29.50
C LEU A 65 45.76 39.64 30.01
N PRO A 66 47.03 39.54 30.52
CA PRO A 66 48.04 38.64 29.89
C PRO A 66 48.65 37.49 30.81
N PRO A 67 49.96 37.06 30.76
CA PRO A 67 50.36 35.62 30.60
C PRO A 67 51.29 35.14 31.79
N PRO A 68 52.34 34.25 31.73
CA PRO A 68 52.99 33.50 30.61
C PRO A 68 53.62 32.08 30.82
N ALA A 69 53.99 31.45 29.69
CA ALA A 69 55.12 30.49 29.44
C ALA A 69 55.13 29.11 30.16
N SER A 70 55.84 28.04 29.73
CA SER A 70 56.89 27.79 28.70
C SER A 70 56.65 26.41 28.03
N THR A 71 56.72 26.14 26.71
CA THR A 71 57.80 26.08 25.68
C THR A 71 58.82 24.90 25.67
N LEU A 72 58.80 24.10 24.56
CA LEU A 72 59.90 23.39 23.85
C LEU A 72 60.53 22.12 24.51
N CYS A 73 61.11 21.10 23.83
CA CYS A 73 61.25 20.62 22.42
C CYS A 73 61.62 19.10 22.47
N ILE A 74 61.22 18.16 21.57
CA ILE A 74 61.64 17.89 20.16
C ILE A 74 63.16 17.59 20.04
N PRO A 75 63.63 16.40 19.55
CA PRO A 75 63.52 16.03 18.12
C PRO A 75 63.40 14.53 17.67
N SER A 76 62.50 14.33 16.69
CA SER A 76 62.72 13.74 15.33
C SER A 76 63.23 12.29 15.06
N THR A 77 62.43 11.58 14.23
CA THR A 77 62.80 10.67 13.09
C THR A 77 63.70 9.45 13.34
N SER A 78 63.45 8.22 12.86
CA SER A 78 62.42 7.63 11.94
C SER A 78 62.47 6.08 12.13
N SER A 79 61.85 5.15 11.37
CA SER A 79 61.16 5.13 10.06
C SER A 79 60.11 3.99 9.96
N THR A 80 59.85 3.43 8.77
CA THR A 80 58.86 2.38 8.45
C THR A 80 59.34 1.55 7.22
N PRO A 81 58.73 0.39 6.87
CA PRO A 81 57.65 -0.35 7.53
C PRO A 81 57.97 -1.84 7.83
N GLY A 82 57.14 -2.50 8.65
CA GLY A 82 57.17 -3.96 8.84
C GLY A 82 55.94 -4.51 9.59
N GLN A 83 55.29 -5.52 9.01
CA GLN A 83 54.29 -6.41 9.61
C GLN A 83 54.95 -7.78 9.91
N PRO A 84 54.31 -8.72 10.65
CA PRO A 84 53.18 -8.60 11.58
C PRO A 84 53.44 -9.27 12.96
N SER A 85 52.42 -9.25 13.83
CA SER A 85 52.12 -10.21 14.92
C SER A 85 53.18 -10.58 15.97
N VAL A 86 52.82 -10.39 17.25
CA VAL A 86 52.96 -11.41 18.30
C VAL A 86 51.66 -11.42 19.12
N ALA A 87 51.20 -12.59 19.57
CA ALA A 87 50.01 -12.71 20.40
C ALA A 87 50.31 -12.43 21.88
N THR A 88 49.31 -11.93 22.62
CA THR A 88 49.26 -12.00 24.08
C THR A 88 48.02 -12.79 24.47
N ALA A 89 48.17 -13.84 25.26
CA ALA A 89 47.05 -14.71 25.63
C ALA A 89 46.09 -14.00 26.60
N VAL A 90 44.79 -14.06 26.31
CA VAL A 90 43.74 -13.77 27.28
C VAL A 90 43.47 -15.06 28.07
N SER A 91 43.42 -14.97 29.40
CA SER A 91 43.10 -16.08 30.29
C SER A 91 41.65 -16.50 30.18
N ALA A 92 41.34 -17.72 30.60
CA ALA A 92 39.97 -18.23 30.68
C ALA A 92 39.21 -17.61 31.87
N ASP A 93 38.72 -16.40 31.68
CA ASP A 93 37.62 -15.81 32.47
C ASP A 93 36.38 -15.73 31.58
N GLY A 94 35.28 -16.32 32.02
CA GLY A 94 34.01 -16.23 31.28
C GLY A 94 33.40 -14.84 31.48
N GLU A 95 33.14 -14.12 30.38
CA GLU A 95 32.20 -12.99 30.44
C GLU A 95 30.89 -13.51 31.05
N SER A 96 30.48 -12.93 32.17
CA SER A 96 29.19 -13.28 32.77
C SER A 96 28.12 -13.07 31.70
N LEU A 97 27.25 -14.06 31.52
CA LEU A 97 26.21 -14.04 30.50
C LEU A 97 25.30 -12.80 30.61
N LEU A 98 25.24 -12.22 31.81
CA LEU A 98 24.66 -10.92 32.14
C LEU A 98 25.36 -9.73 31.47
N GLU A 99 26.69 -9.67 31.46
CA GLU A 99 27.46 -8.59 30.81
C GLU A 99 27.41 -8.70 29.28
N LEU A 100 27.41 -9.93 28.75
CA LEU A 100 27.17 -10.16 27.32
C LEU A 100 25.81 -9.59 26.91
N LEU A 101 24.78 -9.84 27.72
CA LEU A 101 23.45 -9.31 27.50
C LEU A 101 23.38 -7.78 27.66
N ILE A 102 24.11 -7.21 28.62
CA ILE A 102 24.19 -5.75 28.74
C ILE A 102 24.82 -5.14 27.48
N ARG A 103 25.88 -5.76 26.91
CA ARG A 103 26.46 -5.35 25.62
C ARG A 103 25.45 -5.46 24.47
N ILE A 104 24.69 -6.56 24.38
CA ILE A 104 23.57 -6.69 23.42
C ILE A 104 22.58 -5.53 23.57
N ILE A 105 22.18 -5.19 24.80
CA ILE A 105 21.22 -4.10 25.05
C ILE A 105 21.82 -2.75 24.67
N MET A 106 23.09 -2.47 24.99
CA MET A 106 23.78 -1.24 24.56
C MET A 106 23.75 -1.11 23.03
N GLU A 107 24.14 -2.17 22.30
CA GLU A 107 24.16 -2.18 20.83
C GLU A 107 22.75 -2.08 20.22
N ALA A 108 21.72 -2.63 20.88
CA ALA A 108 20.33 -2.62 20.42
C ALA A 108 19.52 -1.38 20.83
N THR A 109 20.01 -0.53 21.74
CA THR A 109 19.24 0.60 22.31
C THR A 109 19.98 1.93 22.42
N GLY A 110 21.31 1.94 22.29
CA GLY A 110 22.14 3.14 22.38
C GLY A 110 22.43 3.64 23.81
N TYR A 111 22.01 2.92 24.85
CA TYR A 111 22.38 3.23 26.24
C TYR A 111 23.87 2.99 26.50
N GLU A 112 24.48 3.84 27.33
CA GLU A 112 25.84 3.65 27.82
C GLU A 112 25.92 2.57 28.91
N ARG A 113 27.09 1.93 29.08
CA ARG A 113 27.25 0.85 30.07
C ARG A 113 26.89 1.31 31.49
N ALA A 114 27.11 2.59 31.81
CA ALA A 114 26.80 3.15 33.12
C ALA A 114 25.29 3.34 33.40
N GLU A 115 24.46 3.32 32.35
CA GLU A 115 23.01 3.57 32.44
C GLU A 115 22.20 2.27 32.64
N ILE A 116 22.81 1.11 32.39
CA ILE A 116 22.16 -0.21 32.50
C ILE A 116 22.62 -0.92 33.80
N GLN A 117 21.68 -1.12 34.73
CA GLN A 117 21.89 -1.98 35.90
C GLN A 117 21.14 -3.31 35.74
N PRO A 118 21.69 -4.45 36.22
CA PRO A 118 21.08 -5.77 36.07
C PRO A 118 19.64 -5.93 36.55
N ASP A 119 19.24 -5.13 37.55
CA ASP A 119 17.95 -5.22 38.25
C ASP A 119 16.92 -4.17 37.80
N MET A 120 17.23 -3.36 36.79
CA MET A 120 16.30 -2.37 36.24
C MET A 120 15.16 -3.03 35.45
N ASP A 121 13.94 -2.52 35.62
CA ASP A 121 12.76 -2.94 34.85
C ASP A 121 12.90 -2.45 33.40
N LEU A 122 12.90 -3.41 32.47
CA LEU A 122 13.11 -3.19 31.05
C LEU A 122 12.10 -2.18 30.48
N GLN A 123 10.86 -2.18 30.95
CA GLN A 123 9.78 -1.33 30.43
C GLN A 123 9.69 0.02 31.14
N LYS A 124 9.92 0.05 32.47
CA LYS A 124 9.77 1.27 33.28
C LYS A 124 11.05 2.10 33.38
N ASP A 125 12.19 1.45 33.56
CA ASP A 125 13.45 2.11 33.89
C ASP A 125 14.34 2.27 32.65
N LEU A 126 14.28 1.31 31.72
CA LEU A 126 15.04 1.33 30.45
C LEU A 126 14.16 1.63 29.21
N ALA A 127 12.86 1.88 29.38
CA ALA A 127 11.91 2.20 28.30
C ALA A 127 11.91 1.24 27.07
N ILE A 128 12.40 0.01 27.25
CA ILE A 128 12.47 -1.06 26.24
C ILE A 128 11.04 -1.60 26.05
N ARG A 129 10.34 -1.03 25.07
CA ARG A 129 9.01 -1.50 24.64
C ARG A 129 9.05 -2.97 24.23
N SER A 130 7.92 -3.67 24.32
CA SER A 130 7.77 -5.07 23.88
C SER A 130 8.25 -5.31 22.44
N SER A 131 8.10 -4.31 21.55
CA SER A 131 8.62 -4.33 20.18
C SER A 131 10.14 -4.46 20.07
N ARG A 132 10.92 -4.01 21.06
CA ARG A 132 12.39 -4.16 21.08
C ARG A 132 12.86 -5.54 21.57
N LEU A 133 12.03 -6.29 22.30
CA LEU A 133 12.45 -7.59 22.86
C LEU A 133 12.88 -8.60 21.76
N PRO A 134 12.20 -8.71 20.60
CA PRO A 134 12.69 -9.51 19.48
C PRO A 134 14.07 -9.14 18.93
N ILE A 135 14.53 -7.89 19.09
CA ILE A 135 15.89 -7.46 18.68
C ILE A 135 16.93 -8.03 19.65
N ILE A 136 16.62 -7.99 20.95
CA ILE A 136 17.46 -8.57 22.01
C ILE A 136 17.48 -10.10 21.89
N MET A 137 16.37 -10.72 21.47
CA MET A 137 16.28 -12.16 21.17
C MET A 137 17.12 -12.53 19.94
N ASP A 138 16.93 -11.89 18.78
CA ASP A 138 17.72 -12.14 17.54
C ASP A 138 19.24 -11.98 17.78
N ALA A 139 19.64 -10.94 18.52
CA ALA A 139 21.03 -10.75 18.92
C ALA A 139 21.52 -11.85 19.88
N ALA A 140 20.69 -12.30 20.84
CA ALA A 140 21.02 -13.40 21.74
C ALA A 140 21.12 -14.75 21.02
N GLU A 141 20.17 -15.09 20.15
CA GLU A 141 20.24 -16.30 19.31
C GLU A 141 21.51 -16.29 18.45
N SER A 142 21.81 -15.16 17.81
CA SER A 142 23.00 -14.99 16.98
C SER A 142 24.33 -14.98 17.77
N GLN A 143 24.33 -14.70 19.08
CA GLN A 143 25.56 -14.62 19.88
C GLN A 143 25.78 -15.84 20.81
N PHE A 144 24.70 -16.50 21.25
CA PHE A 144 24.76 -17.71 22.09
C PHE A 144 24.54 -19.02 21.30
N GLY A 145 24.04 -18.95 20.06
CA GLY A 145 23.84 -20.14 19.21
C GLY A 145 22.67 -21.03 19.64
N ILE A 146 21.67 -20.45 20.32
CA ILE A 146 20.46 -21.12 20.82
C ILE A 146 19.24 -20.74 20.00
N THR A 147 18.21 -21.59 19.99
CA THR A 147 16.85 -21.21 19.57
C THR A 147 16.08 -20.70 20.78
N ILE A 148 15.38 -19.57 20.62
CA ILE A 148 14.57 -18.88 21.63
C ILE A 148 13.11 -18.83 21.17
N GLU A 149 12.21 -19.49 21.92
CA GLU A 149 10.77 -19.31 21.76
C GLU A 149 10.32 -18.01 22.43
N LEU A 150 9.35 -17.31 21.83
CA LEU A 150 8.83 -16.05 22.39
C LEU A 150 8.22 -16.25 23.79
N GLU A 151 7.55 -17.38 24.02
CA GLU A 151 6.95 -17.73 25.31
C GLU A 151 7.99 -17.89 26.43
N ASP A 152 9.22 -18.34 26.13
CA ASP A 152 10.31 -18.45 27.12
C ASP A 152 10.74 -17.07 27.68
N PHE A 153 10.37 -15.95 27.04
CA PHE A 153 10.79 -14.58 27.44
C PHE A 153 9.65 -13.65 27.88
N ILE A 154 8.38 -14.06 27.79
CA ILE A 154 7.20 -13.21 28.11
C ILE A 154 7.20 -12.66 29.55
N ASP A 155 7.90 -13.30 30.48
CA ASP A 155 7.98 -12.89 31.89
C ASP A 155 9.40 -12.53 32.34
N ALA A 156 10.27 -12.16 31.40
CA ALA A 156 11.50 -11.46 31.72
C ALA A 156 11.21 -9.97 31.95
N ARG A 157 11.47 -9.45 33.17
CA ARG A 157 11.25 -8.03 33.49
C ARG A 157 12.52 -7.23 33.67
N THR A 158 13.61 -7.89 34.04
CA THR A 158 14.93 -7.29 34.23
C THR A 158 15.95 -7.88 33.27
N VAL A 159 17.07 -7.18 33.12
CA VAL A 159 18.26 -7.67 32.40
C VAL A 159 18.74 -9.01 32.99
N ARG A 160 18.65 -9.18 34.31
CA ARG A 160 18.96 -10.43 35.01
C ARG A 160 18.00 -11.57 34.68
N ASP A 161 16.70 -11.31 34.49
CA ASP A 161 15.73 -12.34 34.12
C ASP A 161 15.98 -12.91 32.72
N ILE A 162 16.28 -12.04 31.74
CA ILE A 162 16.64 -12.46 30.38
C ILE A 162 17.90 -13.34 30.44
N ALA A 163 18.93 -12.91 31.17
CA ALA A 163 20.16 -13.69 31.33
C ALA A 163 19.90 -15.06 32.01
N GLY A 164 19.05 -15.11 33.04
CA GLY A 164 18.65 -16.35 33.69
C GLY A 164 17.91 -17.32 32.77
N ARG A 165 17.03 -16.80 31.89
CA ARG A 165 16.28 -17.59 30.90
C ARG A 165 17.20 -18.14 29.79
N ILE A 166 18.09 -17.32 29.25
CA ILE A 166 19.11 -17.77 28.28
C ILE A 166 20.01 -18.85 28.89
N ALA A 167 20.48 -18.68 30.12
CA ALA A 167 21.27 -19.70 30.81
C ALA A 167 20.50 -21.02 30.99
N ALA A 168 19.19 -20.97 31.27
CA ALA A 168 18.33 -22.15 31.33
C ALA A 168 18.15 -22.82 29.96
N ILE A 169 18.02 -22.05 28.87
CA ILE A 169 17.89 -22.58 27.51
C ILE A 169 19.20 -23.25 27.05
N ILE A 170 20.35 -22.61 27.28
CA ILE A 170 21.68 -23.20 27.05
C ILE A 170 21.82 -24.52 27.83
N ALA A 171 21.37 -24.57 29.09
CA ALA A 171 21.39 -25.80 29.89
C ALA A 171 20.44 -26.89 29.36
N ARG A 172 19.29 -26.54 28.76
CA ARG A 172 18.41 -27.50 28.06
C ARG A 172 19.06 -28.05 26.78
N GLN A 173 19.76 -27.21 26.01
CA GLN A 173 20.25 -27.53 24.66
C GLN A 173 21.68 -28.13 24.65
N GLY A 174 22.53 -27.87 25.64
CA GLY A 174 23.93 -28.34 25.68
C GLY A 174 24.18 -29.74 26.28
N GLY A 175 23.13 -30.48 26.64
CA GLY A 175 23.21 -31.67 27.51
C GLY A 175 23.56 -33.02 26.86
N ALA A 176 24.54 -33.12 25.96
CA ALA A 176 24.79 -34.35 25.19
C ALA A 176 26.27 -34.76 24.98
N GLY A 177 26.85 -35.45 25.98
CA GLY A 177 27.87 -36.51 25.79
C GLY A 177 29.32 -36.10 25.43
N LEU A 178 30.21 -36.10 26.43
CA LEU A 178 31.69 -36.14 26.25
C LEU A 178 32.24 -37.56 26.47
N PRO A 179 33.06 -38.11 25.55
CA PRO A 179 33.90 -39.29 25.80
C PRO A 179 35.31 -38.91 26.30
N MET A 180 35.95 -39.82 27.06
CA MET A 180 37.30 -39.66 27.61
C MET A 180 38.39 -40.36 26.78
N ASP A 181 39.62 -39.86 26.96
CA ASP A 181 40.94 -40.28 26.44
C ASP A 181 41.23 -41.79 26.34
N ASN A 182 41.92 -42.22 25.25
CA ASN A 182 43.12 -43.08 25.30
C ASN A 182 43.79 -43.34 23.93
N GLY A 183 45.12 -43.22 23.85
CA GLY A 183 46.01 -44.19 23.17
C GLY A 183 46.39 -44.03 21.68
N LEU A 184 47.60 -43.52 21.43
CA LEU A 184 48.43 -43.69 20.19
C LEU A 184 49.32 -44.97 20.29
N PRO A 185 50.08 -45.48 19.26
CA PRO A 185 50.60 -44.78 18.07
C PRO A 185 50.71 -45.54 16.69
N ALA A 186 50.84 -44.73 15.63
CA ALA A 186 51.62 -44.86 14.38
C ALA A 186 52.07 -46.22 13.75
N SER A 187 51.85 -46.37 12.43
CA SER A 187 52.92 -46.67 11.44
C SER A 187 52.46 -46.56 9.96
N THR A 188 53.40 -46.23 9.07
CA THR A 188 53.34 -46.25 7.58
C THR A 188 54.67 -46.86 7.06
N PRO A 189 54.86 -47.19 5.76
CA PRO A 189 53.96 -47.17 4.57
C PRO A 189 53.59 -48.64 4.15
N SER A 190 53.35 -49.13 2.91
CA SER A 190 53.61 -48.68 1.52
C SER A 190 52.70 -49.35 0.48
N THR A 191 52.59 -48.70 -0.68
CA THR A 191 52.12 -49.21 -2.00
C THR A 191 53.24 -50.00 -2.74
N PRO A 192 53.03 -50.71 -3.90
CA PRO A 192 52.19 -50.30 -5.05
C PRO A 192 51.37 -51.39 -5.82
N GLU A 193 50.40 -50.90 -6.62
CA GLU A 193 49.76 -51.50 -7.83
C GLU A 193 49.01 -52.86 -7.70
N GLN A 194 47.91 -53.16 -8.42
CA GLN A 194 47.08 -52.52 -9.47
C GLN A 194 45.71 -53.27 -9.49
N PRO A 195 44.65 -52.90 -10.26
CA PRO A 195 44.39 -51.68 -11.03
C PRO A 195 43.00 -51.04 -10.69
N SER A 196 42.55 -50.09 -11.52
CA SER A 196 41.27 -49.35 -11.38
C SER A 196 39.99 -50.21 -11.53
N ALA A 197 38.96 -49.86 -10.76
CA ALA A 197 37.55 -50.14 -11.04
C ALA A 197 36.74 -48.86 -10.77
N ALA A 198 35.89 -48.46 -11.72
CA ALA A 198 35.11 -47.21 -11.63
C ALA A 198 33.69 -47.46 -11.10
N THR A 199 33.20 -46.53 -10.28
CA THR A 199 31.78 -46.37 -9.95
C THR A 199 31.32 -44.99 -10.43
N GLY A 200 30.42 -44.97 -11.41
CA GLY A 200 29.84 -43.72 -11.92
C GLY A 200 28.66 -43.26 -11.08
N GLY A 201 28.60 -41.97 -10.76
CA GLY A 201 27.36 -41.33 -10.32
C GLY A 201 26.39 -41.19 -11.51
N THR A 202 25.08 -41.19 -11.23
CA THR A 202 24.06 -40.94 -12.25
C THR A 202 24.06 -39.47 -12.69
N PRO A 203 23.74 -39.16 -13.96
CA PRO A 203 23.75 -37.78 -14.46
C PRO A 203 22.83 -36.82 -13.69
N GLU A 204 21.70 -37.33 -13.21
CA GLU A 204 20.67 -36.56 -12.49
C GLU A 204 21.18 -35.99 -11.17
N GLY A 205 22.04 -36.73 -10.44
CA GLY A 205 22.63 -36.26 -9.19
C GLY A 205 23.64 -35.12 -9.37
N GLN A 206 24.23 -34.97 -10.56
CA GLN A 206 25.12 -33.86 -10.88
C GLN A 206 24.36 -32.58 -11.24
N ASP A 207 23.23 -32.68 -11.96
CA ASP A 207 22.34 -31.52 -12.22
C ASP A 207 21.71 -30.99 -10.91
N LEU A 208 21.29 -31.90 -10.02
CA LEU A 208 20.68 -31.50 -8.74
C LEU A 208 21.65 -30.74 -7.82
N LEU A 209 22.91 -31.20 -7.74
CA LEU A 209 23.97 -30.54 -6.97
C LEU A 209 24.31 -29.16 -7.54
N GLU A 210 24.40 -29.02 -8.86
CA GLU A 210 24.71 -27.74 -9.51
C GLU A 210 23.56 -26.72 -9.34
N ARG A 211 22.30 -27.18 -9.39
CA ARG A 211 21.12 -26.37 -9.05
C ARG A 211 21.14 -25.91 -7.59
N LEU A 212 21.44 -26.81 -6.65
CA LEU A 212 21.53 -26.45 -5.23
C LEU A 212 22.64 -25.41 -4.99
N ILE A 213 23.78 -25.53 -5.68
CA ILE A 213 24.84 -24.53 -5.58
C ILE A 213 24.34 -23.16 -6.06
N ARG A 214 23.54 -23.08 -7.13
CA ARG A 214 22.89 -21.82 -7.54
C ARG A 214 21.92 -21.27 -6.50
N ILE A 215 21.07 -22.11 -5.89
CA ILE A 215 20.20 -21.69 -4.78
C ILE A 215 21.04 -21.08 -3.64
N ILE A 216 22.18 -21.68 -3.31
CA ILE A 216 23.10 -21.14 -2.31
C ILE A 216 23.70 -19.81 -2.78
N MET A 217 24.17 -19.69 -4.02
CA MET A 217 24.67 -18.42 -4.58
C MET A 217 23.63 -17.30 -4.44
N ASP A 218 22.40 -17.53 -4.92
CA ASP A 218 21.30 -16.55 -4.88
C ASP A 218 20.89 -16.18 -3.44
N ALA A 219 20.88 -17.16 -2.52
CA ALA A 219 20.52 -16.95 -1.12
C ALA A 219 21.64 -16.37 -0.24
N THR A 220 22.90 -16.35 -0.71
CA THR A 220 24.06 -15.96 0.12
C THR A 220 24.95 -14.85 -0.44
N GLY A 221 25.07 -14.75 -1.77
CA GLY A 221 25.95 -13.81 -2.46
C GLY A 221 27.38 -14.31 -2.74
N TYR A 222 27.63 -15.62 -2.68
CA TYR A 222 28.91 -16.22 -3.10
C TYR A 222 28.97 -16.44 -4.63
N GLU A 223 30.17 -16.31 -5.20
CA GLU A 223 30.41 -16.64 -6.60
C GLU A 223 30.58 -18.16 -6.83
N ARG A 224 30.40 -18.63 -8.07
CA ARG A 224 30.36 -20.08 -8.35
C ARG A 224 31.68 -20.78 -8.00
N GLU A 225 32.80 -20.13 -8.21
CA GLU A 225 34.15 -20.62 -7.93
C GLU A 225 34.46 -20.74 -6.43
N GLU A 226 33.69 -20.06 -5.57
CA GLU A 226 33.88 -20.05 -4.11
C GLU A 226 33.20 -21.23 -3.40
N ILE A 227 32.23 -21.91 -4.06
CA ILE A 227 31.46 -23.02 -3.49
C ILE A 227 31.95 -24.36 -4.04
N GLN A 228 32.61 -25.14 -3.18
CA GLN A 228 32.91 -26.56 -3.43
C GLN A 228 31.90 -27.46 -2.69
N PRO A 229 31.46 -28.60 -3.27
CA PRO A 229 30.43 -29.46 -2.66
C PRO A 229 30.78 -29.99 -1.26
N ASP A 230 32.08 -30.08 -0.98
CA ASP A 230 32.69 -30.74 0.17
C ASP A 230 32.87 -29.80 1.38
N MET A 231 32.59 -28.50 1.21
CA MET A 231 32.77 -27.47 2.25
C MET A 231 31.70 -27.56 3.34
N ASP A 232 32.10 -27.35 4.60
CA ASP A 232 31.15 -27.29 5.72
C ASP A 232 30.33 -25.99 5.65
N LEU A 233 29.01 -26.15 5.57
CA LEU A 233 28.00 -25.10 5.45
C LEU A 233 28.16 -24.02 6.52
N ARG A 234 28.52 -24.40 7.75
CA ARG A 234 28.54 -23.52 8.93
C ARG A 234 29.92 -22.92 9.15
N LYS A 235 30.96 -23.72 8.93
CA LYS A 235 32.36 -23.38 9.24
C LYS A 235 33.09 -22.75 8.06
N ASP A 236 32.86 -23.25 6.85
CA ASP A 236 33.61 -22.86 5.64
C ASP A 236 32.78 -21.94 4.72
N LEU A 237 31.44 -22.09 4.70
CA LEU A 237 30.50 -21.23 3.94
C LEU A 237 29.64 -20.27 4.80
N ALA A 238 29.81 -20.27 6.13
CA ALA A 238 29.11 -19.37 7.07
C ALA A 238 27.57 -19.28 6.96
N ILE A 239 26.91 -20.30 6.39
CA ILE A 239 25.46 -20.39 6.20
C ILE A 239 24.80 -20.62 7.56
N ARG A 240 24.10 -19.59 8.03
CA ARG A 240 23.44 -19.55 9.35
C ARG A 240 22.10 -20.30 9.33
N SER A 241 21.67 -20.76 10.50
CA SER A 241 20.36 -21.40 10.70
C SER A 241 19.17 -20.54 10.23
N SER A 242 19.30 -19.22 10.21
CA SER A 242 18.26 -18.29 9.69
C SER A 242 18.25 -18.13 8.16
N ARG A 243 19.31 -18.55 7.44
CA ARG A 243 19.31 -18.66 5.97
C ARG A 243 18.94 -20.06 5.49
N LEU A 244 19.02 -21.08 6.34
CA LEU A 244 18.67 -22.45 5.97
C LEU A 244 17.19 -22.56 5.51
N PRO A 245 16.18 -21.96 6.19
CA PRO A 245 14.81 -21.90 5.69
C PRO A 245 14.65 -21.22 4.32
N ILE A 246 15.49 -20.23 3.98
CA ILE A 246 15.44 -19.55 2.68
C ILE A 246 15.98 -20.46 1.56
N ILE A 247 17.04 -21.22 1.86
CA ILE A 247 17.59 -22.25 0.96
C ILE A 247 16.61 -23.43 0.83
N MET A 248 15.86 -23.76 1.88
CA MET A 248 14.81 -24.79 1.87
C MET A 248 13.60 -24.34 1.04
N ASP A 249 13.01 -23.18 1.32
CA ASP A 249 11.87 -22.59 0.56
C ASP A 249 12.19 -22.47 -0.94
N ALA A 250 13.41 -22.03 -1.29
CA ALA A 250 13.88 -22.00 -2.67
C ALA A 250 14.04 -23.41 -3.29
N ALA A 251 14.46 -24.42 -2.51
CA ALA A 251 14.56 -25.80 -2.97
C ALA A 251 13.18 -26.48 -3.11
N GLU A 252 12.27 -26.31 -2.17
CA GLU A 252 10.88 -26.77 -2.24
C GLU A 252 10.20 -26.21 -3.50
N SER A 253 10.33 -24.89 -3.72
CA SER A 253 9.83 -24.19 -4.90
C SER A 253 10.47 -24.65 -6.22
N GLN A 254 11.80 -24.88 -6.26
CA GLN A 254 12.52 -25.24 -7.48
C GLN A 254 12.48 -26.75 -7.83
N PHE A 255 12.28 -27.64 -6.85
CA PHE A 255 12.22 -29.09 -7.04
C PHE A 255 10.82 -29.68 -6.90
N GLY A 256 9.84 -28.94 -6.38
CA GLY A 256 8.45 -29.39 -6.24
C GLY A 256 8.24 -30.42 -5.14
N ILE A 257 9.00 -30.30 -4.04
CA ILE A 257 9.05 -31.22 -2.90
C ILE A 257 8.64 -30.52 -1.61
N THR A 258 8.31 -31.29 -0.57
CA THR A 258 8.18 -30.76 0.81
C THR A 258 9.41 -31.13 1.62
N ILE A 259 9.97 -30.19 2.38
CA ILE A 259 11.16 -30.41 3.21
C ILE A 259 10.82 -30.18 4.69
N GLU A 260 10.73 -31.26 5.45
CA GLU A 260 10.65 -31.19 6.91
C GLU A 260 12.03 -30.85 7.51
N LEU A 261 12.03 -30.04 8.58
CA LEU A 261 13.26 -29.62 9.26
C LEU A 261 14.05 -30.82 9.82
N GLU A 262 13.36 -31.90 10.17
CA GLU A 262 13.95 -33.14 10.69
C GLU A 262 14.83 -33.86 9.66
N ASP A 263 14.47 -33.86 8.37
CA ASP A 263 15.23 -34.53 7.30
C ASP A 263 16.61 -33.90 7.08
N PHE A 264 16.85 -32.67 7.57
CA PHE A 264 18.14 -31.95 7.45
C PHE A 264 18.94 -31.89 8.75
N ILE A 265 18.45 -32.49 9.84
CA ILE A 265 19.20 -32.63 11.09
C ILE A 265 20.49 -33.43 10.81
N GLY A 266 21.63 -32.80 11.10
CA GLY A 266 22.95 -33.37 10.91
C GLY A 266 23.57 -33.19 9.53
N ALA A 267 22.94 -32.46 8.58
CA ALA A 267 23.63 -32.01 7.38
C ALA A 267 24.77 -31.04 7.74
N ARG A 268 25.94 -31.21 7.11
CA ARG A 268 27.16 -30.43 7.33
C ARG A 268 27.76 -29.89 6.05
N THR A 269 27.76 -30.63 4.94
CA THR A 269 28.29 -30.16 3.64
C THR A 269 27.19 -29.82 2.64
N VAL A 270 27.54 -29.07 1.57
CA VAL A 270 26.63 -28.82 0.43
C VAL A 270 26.21 -30.14 -0.23
N ARG A 271 27.13 -31.11 -0.31
CA ARG A 271 26.84 -32.47 -0.80
C ARG A 271 25.83 -33.20 0.09
N ASP A 272 25.93 -33.09 1.42
CA ASP A 272 24.98 -33.72 2.35
C ASP A 272 23.55 -33.21 2.09
N ILE A 273 23.39 -31.92 1.79
CA ILE A 273 22.09 -31.34 1.43
C ILE A 273 21.63 -31.87 0.06
N ALA A 274 22.49 -31.87 -0.96
CA ALA A 274 22.14 -32.39 -2.28
C ALA A 274 21.73 -33.88 -2.23
N GLU A 275 22.41 -34.70 -1.44
CA GLU A 275 22.07 -36.13 -1.24
C GLU A 275 20.75 -36.31 -0.47
N ARG A 276 20.46 -35.47 0.54
CA ARG A 276 19.17 -35.49 1.26
C ARG A 276 18.01 -35.03 0.39
N ILE A 277 18.16 -33.93 -0.36
CA ILE A 277 17.17 -33.49 -1.37
C ILE A 277 16.98 -34.60 -2.40
N SER A 278 18.05 -35.25 -2.89
CA SER A 278 17.94 -36.40 -3.81
C SER A 278 17.11 -37.55 -3.24
N MET A 279 17.24 -37.84 -1.93
CA MET A 279 16.45 -38.87 -1.26
C MET A 279 14.97 -38.48 -1.06
N ILE A 280 14.66 -37.19 -0.89
CA ILE A 280 13.28 -36.68 -0.81
C ILE A 280 12.64 -36.68 -2.20
N VAL A 281 13.33 -36.14 -3.22
CA VAL A 281 12.93 -36.21 -4.63
C VAL A 281 12.72 -37.67 -5.07
N ALA A 282 13.53 -38.62 -4.60
CA ALA A 282 13.34 -40.05 -4.88
C ALA A 282 12.21 -40.72 -4.08
N ARG A 283 11.73 -40.13 -2.98
CA ARG A 283 10.54 -40.57 -2.22
C ARG A 283 9.25 -40.03 -2.84
N GLU A 284 9.24 -38.76 -3.25
CA GLU A 284 8.04 -38.07 -3.75
C GLU A 284 7.89 -38.20 -5.28
N GLY A 285 8.99 -38.31 -6.02
CA GLY A 285 9.09 -38.32 -7.48
C GLY A 285 8.57 -39.58 -8.19
N GLY A 286 7.55 -40.26 -7.66
CA GLY A 286 6.87 -41.38 -8.32
C GLY A 286 5.98 -40.96 -9.50
N ALA A 287 5.56 -39.70 -9.57
CA ALA A 287 4.76 -39.15 -10.66
C ALA A 287 4.90 -37.61 -10.73
N GLY A 288 5.36 -37.06 -11.86
CA GLY A 288 5.29 -35.60 -12.08
C GLY A 288 6.23 -34.97 -13.11
N LEU A 289 7.39 -35.57 -13.42
CA LEU A 289 8.39 -34.96 -14.31
C LEU A 289 8.02 -35.05 -15.81
N GLN A 290 7.00 -34.31 -16.23
CA GLN A 290 6.81 -33.94 -17.63
C GLN A 290 7.59 -32.68 -17.98
N GLN A 291 8.44 -32.78 -19.01
CA GLN A 291 9.21 -31.65 -19.52
C GLN A 291 8.28 -30.64 -20.22
N GLN A 292 7.95 -29.53 -19.53
CA GLN A 292 7.44 -28.33 -20.20
C GLN A 292 8.61 -27.49 -20.71
N SER A 293 9.04 -27.77 -21.94
CA SER A 293 10.01 -26.96 -22.67
C SER A 293 9.32 -25.75 -23.31
N GLU A 294 9.10 -24.69 -22.51
CA GLU A 294 8.75 -23.39 -23.08
C GLU A 294 9.89 -22.85 -23.99
N PRO A 295 9.56 -22.22 -25.13
CA PRO A 295 10.55 -21.62 -26.00
C PRO A 295 11.06 -20.30 -25.38
N LEU A 296 12.39 -20.17 -25.30
CA LEU A 296 13.09 -18.97 -24.84
C LEU A 296 12.57 -17.70 -25.53
N ARG A 297 11.90 -16.83 -24.77
CA ARG A 297 11.77 -15.41 -25.10
C ARG A 297 13.05 -14.71 -24.67
N GLU A 298 13.60 -13.86 -25.54
CA GLU A 298 14.80 -13.08 -25.24
C GLU A 298 14.49 -12.07 -24.11
N GLU A 299 15.23 -12.13 -23.00
CA GLU A 299 15.05 -11.20 -21.87
C GLU A 299 15.55 -9.80 -22.25
N THR A 300 14.65 -8.93 -22.68
CA THR A 300 14.93 -7.51 -22.89
C THR A 300 15.08 -6.77 -21.56
N GLY A 301 16.26 -6.85 -20.95
CA GLY A 301 16.79 -5.91 -19.96
C GLY A 301 16.02 -5.80 -18.64
N LYS A 302 16.36 -6.65 -17.66
CA LYS A 302 15.97 -6.45 -16.25
C LYS A 302 16.51 -5.09 -15.75
N SER A 303 15.61 -4.17 -15.41
CA SER A 303 15.96 -2.95 -14.70
C SER A 303 16.37 -3.28 -13.25
N ALA A 304 17.34 -2.55 -12.71
CA ALA A 304 17.82 -2.78 -11.36
C ALA A 304 16.74 -2.42 -10.32
N GLY A 305 16.37 -3.40 -9.48
CA GLY A 305 15.59 -3.17 -8.25
C GLY A 305 14.12 -2.78 -8.45
N ALA A 306 13.32 -3.63 -9.09
CA ALA A 306 11.87 -3.50 -9.03
C ALA A 306 11.34 -3.92 -7.63
N GLU A 307 10.69 -3.01 -6.91
CA GLU A 307 9.95 -3.34 -5.69
C GLU A 307 8.72 -4.23 -6.02
N GLU A 308 8.35 -5.14 -5.12
CA GLU A 308 7.12 -5.94 -5.26
C GLU A 308 5.90 -5.04 -5.47
N SER A 309 5.06 -5.41 -6.45
CA SER A 309 3.88 -4.63 -6.84
C SER A 309 2.85 -4.58 -5.72
N LEU A 310 2.23 -3.42 -5.51
CA LEU A 310 1.25 -3.26 -4.44
C LEU A 310 -0.07 -3.98 -4.77
N LYS A 311 -0.53 -4.79 -3.82
CA LYS A 311 -1.75 -5.59 -3.93
C LYS A 311 -2.87 -5.00 -3.08
N ARG A 312 -4.10 -5.14 -3.59
CA ARG A 312 -5.36 -4.84 -2.90
C ARG A 312 -5.98 -6.16 -2.47
N ILE A 313 -6.24 -6.33 -1.18
CA ILE A 313 -6.71 -7.58 -0.60
C ILE A 313 -8.11 -7.39 0.01
N VAL A 314 -9.04 -8.29 -0.32
CA VAL A 314 -10.42 -8.31 0.16
C VAL A 314 -10.77 -9.66 0.77
N PHE A 315 -11.67 -9.66 1.76
CA PHE A 315 -11.90 -10.84 2.61
C PHE A 315 -13.21 -11.55 2.28
N LYS A 316 -13.14 -12.86 2.01
CA LYS A 316 -14.28 -13.73 1.68
C LYS A 316 -14.25 -15.01 2.51
N GLN A 317 -15.39 -15.68 2.63
CA GLN A 317 -15.45 -17.00 3.26
C GLN A 317 -15.13 -18.10 2.25
N VAL A 318 -14.18 -18.97 2.60
CA VAL A 318 -13.78 -20.16 1.83
C VAL A 318 -13.91 -21.42 2.70
N THR A 319 -13.96 -22.60 2.08
CA THR A 319 -13.97 -23.88 2.80
C THR A 319 -12.60 -24.14 3.44
N VAL A 320 -12.58 -24.64 4.67
CA VAL A 320 -11.37 -25.20 5.29
C VAL A 320 -11.29 -26.67 4.90
N GLU A 321 -10.26 -27.04 4.14
CA GLU A 321 -10.05 -28.44 3.74
C GLU A 321 -9.61 -29.31 4.93
N PRO A 322 -10.06 -30.58 5.03
CA PRO A 322 -9.71 -31.45 6.15
C PRO A 322 -8.23 -31.84 6.15
N GLN A 323 -7.53 -31.58 7.24
CA GLN A 323 -6.16 -32.09 7.49
C GLN A 323 -6.20 -33.34 8.37
N ALA A 324 -5.03 -33.97 8.59
CA ALA A 324 -4.91 -35.09 9.51
C ALA A 324 -5.18 -34.64 10.96
N ALA A 325 -6.12 -35.30 11.64
CA ALA A 325 -6.59 -34.86 12.95
C ALA A 325 -5.57 -35.12 14.07
N VAL A 326 -5.24 -34.07 14.82
CA VAL A 326 -4.32 -34.07 15.97
C VAL A 326 -5.06 -33.48 17.18
N PRO A 327 -5.98 -34.22 17.83
CA PRO A 327 -6.79 -33.69 18.91
C PRO A 327 -5.96 -33.26 20.12
N VAL A 328 -6.37 -32.18 20.81
CA VAL A 328 -5.83 -31.83 22.14
C VAL A 328 -6.04 -32.99 23.11
N GLU A 329 -4.96 -33.43 23.76
CA GLU A 329 -4.99 -34.40 24.86
C GLU A 329 -5.23 -33.70 26.21
N LEU A 330 -6.12 -34.26 27.05
CA LEU A 330 -6.36 -33.81 28.43
C LEU A 330 -6.05 -34.93 29.42
N ASN A 331 -5.42 -34.57 30.54
CA ASN A 331 -4.98 -35.54 31.55
C ASN A 331 -6.02 -35.69 32.68
N PRO A 332 -6.16 -36.89 33.29
CA PRO A 332 -6.96 -37.06 34.50
C PRO A 332 -6.54 -36.10 35.61
N GLY A 333 -7.49 -35.32 36.13
CA GLY A 333 -7.27 -34.29 37.16
C GLY A 333 -7.08 -32.87 36.61
N GLU A 334 -6.90 -32.69 35.29
CA GLU A 334 -7.06 -31.38 34.65
C GLU A 334 -8.55 -30.97 34.62
N SER A 335 -8.79 -29.67 34.43
CA SER A 335 -10.12 -29.05 34.44
C SER A 335 -10.27 -28.00 33.34
N VAL A 336 -11.52 -27.73 32.94
CA VAL A 336 -11.85 -26.72 31.91
C VAL A 336 -12.74 -25.63 32.50
N LEU A 337 -12.28 -24.39 32.45
CA LEU A 337 -13.08 -23.21 32.84
C LEU A 337 -14.11 -22.92 31.75
N LEU A 338 -15.38 -22.83 32.13
CA LEU A 338 -16.49 -22.57 31.23
C LEU A 338 -17.17 -21.25 31.60
N LEU A 339 -16.88 -20.21 30.83
CA LEU A 339 -17.48 -18.89 30.96
C LEU A 339 -18.79 -18.84 30.17
N SER A 340 -19.91 -18.62 30.86
CA SER A 340 -21.22 -18.38 30.23
C SER A 340 -21.91 -17.14 30.81
N PRO A 341 -22.75 -16.45 30.01
CA PRO A 341 -23.45 -15.25 30.47
C PRO A 341 -24.71 -15.55 31.30
N ASP A 342 -25.23 -16.79 31.20
CA ASP A 342 -26.47 -17.25 31.82
C ASP A 342 -26.34 -18.73 32.25
N ARG A 343 -27.23 -19.16 33.16
CA ARG A 343 -27.37 -20.53 33.67
C ARG A 343 -28.00 -21.47 32.65
N ASP A 344 -28.98 -20.96 31.91
CA ASP A 344 -29.76 -21.75 30.93
C ASP A 344 -29.09 -21.76 29.53
N ASP A 345 -27.81 -21.43 29.45
CA ASP A 345 -26.99 -21.51 28.23
C ASP A 345 -26.84 -22.96 27.76
N ARG A 346 -27.55 -23.28 26.68
CA ARG A 346 -27.56 -24.61 26.04
C ARG A 346 -26.22 -24.99 25.42
N ILE A 347 -25.41 -24.01 24.98
CA ILE A 347 -24.06 -24.27 24.47
C ILE A 347 -23.20 -24.69 25.65
N ALA A 348 -23.19 -23.92 26.74
CA ALA A 348 -22.45 -24.26 27.96
C ALA A 348 -22.84 -25.64 28.52
N GLY A 349 -24.13 -25.96 28.60
CA GLY A 349 -24.60 -27.30 28.99
C GLY A 349 -24.09 -28.42 28.08
N SER A 350 -24.06 -28.19 26.76
CA SER A 350 -23.56 -29.15 25.77
C SER A 350 -22.03 -29.31 25.81
N VAL A 351 -21.30 -28.23 26.10
CA VAL A 351 -19.84 -28.22 26.32
C VAL A 351 -19.48 -29.02 27.57
N LYS A 352 -20.24 -28.84 28.66
CA LYS A 352 -20.05 -29.60 29.90
C LYS A 352 -20.22 -31.10 29.68
N GLU A 353 -21.27 -31.51 28.98
CA GLU A 353 -21.48 -32.93 28.65
C GLU A 353 -20.37 -33.48 27.75
N PHE A 354 -19.90 -32.67 26.78
CA PHE A 354 -18.82 -33.05 25.86
C PHE A 354 -17.50 -33.34 26.60
N PHE A 355 -16.98 -32.42 27.43
CA PHE A 355 -15.72 -32.66 28.16
C PHE A 355 -15.84 -33.82 29.16
N ARG A 356 -16.98 -33.97 29.82
CA ARG A 356 -17.22 -35.09 30.73
C ARG A 356 -17.24 -36.45 30.00
N ARG A 357 -17.85 -36.52 28.81
CA ARG A 357 -18.05 -37.78 28.06
C ARG A 357 -16.87 -38.16 27.17
N ASP A 358 -16.33 -37.21 26.42
CA ASP A 358 -15.29 -37.48 25.40
C ASP A 358 -13.87 -37.35 25.96
N TYR A 359 -13.68 -36.61 27.06
CA TYR A 359 -12.38 -36.38 27.71
C TYR A 359 -12.29 -36.87 29.17
N GLY A 360 -13.41 -37.21 29.82
CA GLY A 360 -13.41 -37.61 31.24
C GLY A 360 -13.03 -36.47 32.21
N VAL A 361 -13.16 -35.21 31.77
CA VAL A 361 -12.71 -34.01 32.49
C VAL A 361 -13.90 -33.19 32.96
N GLU A 362 -13.83 -32.70 34.20
CA GLU A 362 -14.86 -31.83 34.77
C GLU A 362 -14.69 -30.36 34.33
N THR A 363 -15.82 -29.67 34.17
CA THR A 363 -15.87 -28.25 33.83
C THR A 363 -16.19 -27.40 35.05
N CYS A 364 -15.43 -26.33 35.29
CA CYS A 364 -15.71 -25.31 36.28
C CYS A 364 -16.56 -24.18 35.63
N PRO A 365 -17.88 -24.10 35.87
CA PRO A 365 -18.69 -23.01 35.32
C PRO A 365 -18.44 -21.70 36.09
N LEU A 366 -18.32 -20.58 35.37
CA LEU A 366 -18.31 -19.24 35.95
C LEU A 366 -19.24 -18.33 35.17
N LEU A 367 -20.29 -17.85 35.86
CA LEU A 367 -21.27 -16.92 35.31
C LEU A 367 -20.70 -15.50 35.36
N PHE A 368 -20.70 -14.82 34.21
CA PHE A 368 -20.07 -13.50 34.05
C PHE A 368 -21.03 -12.29 33.99
N ARG A 369 -22.34 -12.50 34.20
CA ARG A 369 -23.35 -11.44 34.34
C ARG A 369 -24.49 -11.85 35.28
N GLN A 370 -25.13 -10.87 35.90
CA GLN A 370 -26.22 -11.03 36.86
C GLN A 370 -27.57 -11.39 36.21
N GLY A 371 -28.28 -12.35 36.81
CA GLY A 371 -29.72 -12.60 36.64
C GLY A 371 -30.45 -12.53 37.99
N ASN A 372 -31.79 -12.51 37.99
CA ASN A 372 -32.57 -12.42 39.25
C ASN A 372 -32.30 -13.63 40.16
N HIS A 373 -31.76 -13.38 41.35
CA HIS A 373 -31.24 -14.42 42.23
C HIS A 373 -32.28 -15.09 43.12
N ALA A 374 -32.21 -16.42 43.18
CA ALA A 374 -32.37 -17.14 44.44
C ALA A 374 -31.04 -17.04 45.25
N SER A 375 -31.14 -16.99 46.56
CA SER A 375 -29.99 -16.77 47.45
C SER A 375 -29.07 -18.00 47.56
N GLY A 376 -27.78 -17.86 47.26
CA GLY A 376 -26.77 -18.87 47.59
C GLY A 376 -25.46 -18.82 46.81
N GLU A 377 -25.48 -18.34 45.56
CA GLU A 377 -24.31 -18.33 44.67
C GLU A 377 -23.92 -16.91 44.26
N GLU A 378 -22.67 -16.53 44.54
CA GLU A 378 -22.09 -15.22 44.21
C GLU A 378 -21.70 -15.14 42.72
N VAL A 379 -22.41 -14.33 41.94
CA VAL A 379 -22.13 -14.05 40.52
C VAL A 379 -21.19 -12.85 40.37
N CYS A 380 -20.27 -12.92 39.40
CA CYS A 380 -19.33 -11.85 39.09
C CYS A 380 -19.75 -11.11 37.80
N ASP A 381 -20.13 -9.83 37.89
CA ASP A 381 -20.41 -9.03 36.68
C ASP A 381 -19.12 -8.46 36.07
N ILE A 382 -18.63 -9.07 35.00
CA ILE A 382 -17.36 -8.68 34.36
C ILE A 382 -17.44 -7.37 33.57
N LEU A 383 -18.63 -6.77 33.43
CA LEU A 383 -18.76 -5.40 32.92
C LEU A 383 -18.24 -4.36 33.93
N THR A 384 -18.12 -4.76 35.20
CA THR A 384 -17.56 -3.95 36.29
C THR A 384 -16.10 -4.33 36.54
N ALA A 385 -15.27 -3.36 36.92
CA ALA A 385 -13.88 -3.63 37.29
C ALA A 385 -13.78 -4.60 38.49
N GLU A 386 -14.63 -4.37 39.51
CA GLU A 386 -14.73 -5.20 40.72
C GLU A 386 -15.10 -6.65 40.40
N GLY A 387 -16.21 -6.88 39.69
CA GLY A 387 -16.65 -8.23 39.30
C GLY A 387 -15.65 -8.94 38.37
N SER A 388 -14.99 -8.23 37.45
CA SER A 388 -13.90 -8.80 36.65
C SER A 388 -12.69 -9.20 37.50
N GLY A 389 -12.39 -8.44 38.56
CA GLY A 389 -11.34 -8.75 39.54
C GLY A 389 -11.67 -9.98 40.38
N THR A 390 -12.87 -10.05 40.97
CA THR A 390 -13.32 -11.22 41.75
C THR A 390 -13.38 -12.49 40.89
N ALA A 391 -13.77 -12.38 39.62
CA ALA A 391 -13.68 -13.50 38.69
C ALA A 391 -12.22 -13.92 38.42
N ALA A 392 -11.30 -12.99 38.22
CA ALA A 392 -9.87 -13.28 38.06
C ALA A 392 -9.24 -13.91 39.31
N GLU A 393 -9.59 -13.47 40.52
CA GLU A 393 -9.13 -14.08 41.78
C GLU A 393 -9.58 -15.55 41.88
N ARG A 394 -10.83 -15.85 41.49
CA ARG A 394 -11.35 -17.22 41.44
C ARG A 394 -10.63 -18.10 40.42
N ILE A 395 -10.25 -17.56 39.25
CA ILE A 395 -9.46 -18.29 38.25
C ILE A 395 -8.04 -18.56 38.77
N SER A 396 -7.41 -17.58 39.42
CA SER A 396 -6.08 -17.72 40.04
C SER A 396 -6.01 -18.80 41.12
N ALA A 397 -7.16 -19.14 41.75
CA ALA A 397 -7.25 -20.19 42.75
C ALA A 397 -7.32 -21.62 42.17
N LEU A 398 -7.44 -21.79 40.85
CA LEU A 398 -7.59 -23.09 40.16
C LEU A 398 -6.27 -23.48 39.48
N THR A 399 -5.50 -24.35 40.15
CA THR A 399 -4.15 -24.78 39.72
C THR A 399 -4.11 -25.64 38.47
N ASP A 400 -5.19 -26.35 38.17
CA ASP A 400 -5.22 -27.44 37.18
C ASP A 400 -6.10 -27.10 35.96
N LEU A 401 -6.21 -25.81 35.63
CA LEU A 401 -6.93 -25.32 34.46
C LEU A 401 -6.14 -25.60 33.17
N ALA A 402 -6.59 -26.57 32.38
CA ALA A 402 -6.03 -26.88 31.08
C ALA A 402 -6.72 -26.15 29.93
N GLY A 403 -8.01 -25.84 30.08
CA GLY A 403 -8.83 -25.21 29.05
C GLY A 403 -9.63 -24.02 29.54
N LEU A 404 -9.87 -23.07 28.64
CA LEU A 404 -10.85 -22.00 28.78
C LEU A 404 -11.84 -22.08 27.62
N VAL A 405 -13.14 -22.12 27.91
CA VAL A 405 -14.22 -22.00 26.93
C VAL A 405 -15.07 -20.79 27.26
N ILE A 406 -15.30 -19.93 26.27
CA ILE A 406 -16.19 -18.77 26.34
C ILE A 406 -17.41 -19.05 25.46
N SER A 407 -18.61 -18.97 26.02
CA SER A 407 -19.87 -19.19 25.31
C SER A 407 -20.63 -17.88 25.08
N LEU A 408 -21.08 -17.63 23.84
CA LEU A 408 -21.93 -16.51 23.45
C LEU A 408 -23.18 -17.03 22.70
N PRO A 409 -24.23 -17.46 23.44
CA PRO A 409 -25.44 -18.05 22.88
C PRO A 409 -26.33 -17.04 22.13
N PRO A 410 -27.17 -17.50 21.18
CA PRO A 410 -28.03 -16.65 20.37
C PRO A 410 -29.12 -15.98 21.21
N GLY A 411 -29.43 -14.72 20.90
CA GLY A 411 -30.34 -13.91 21.72
C GLY A 411 -29.62 -13.25 22.90
N GLY A 412 -28.29 -13.21 22.88
CA GLY A 412 -27.43 -12.55 23.88
C GLY A 412 -27.62 -11.03 24.00
N SER A 413 -28.58 -10.45 23.30
CA SER A 413 -29.02 -9.05 23.41
C SER A 413 -29.45 -8.63 24.83
N GLY A 414 -29.81 -9.56 25.73
CA GLY A 414 -30.03 -9.27 27.15
C GLY A 414 -28.73 -9.02 27.95
N ILE A 415 -27.58 -9.41 27.40
CA ILE A 415 -26.26 -9.37 28.06
C ILE A 415 -25.60 -7.98 27.90
N MET A 416 -25.85 -7.30 26.77
CA MET A 416 -25.24 -6.02 26.42
C MET A 416 -26.31 -5.09 25.86
N GLY A 417 -26.50 -3.92 26.46
CA GLY A 417 -27.49 -2.93 26.02
C GLY A 417 -26.91 -1.84 25.10
N SER A 418 -25.59 -1.69 25.10
CA SER A 418 -24.86 -0.63 24.40
C SER A 418 -23.51 -1.11 23.85
N MET A 419 -22.92 -0.34 22.92
CA MET A 419 -21.55 -0.58 22.48
C MET A 419 -20.53 -0.44 23.62
N THR A 420 -20.81 0.42 24.61
CA THR A 420 -19.96 0.56 25.81
C THR A 420 -19.90 -0.74 26.59
N ASP A 421 -20.99 -1.53 26.63
CA ASP A 421 -21.01 -2.83 27.30
C ASP A 421 -20.21 -3.88 26.51
N VAL A 422 -20.15 -3.79 25.17
CA VAL A 422 -19.25 -4.63 24.36
C VAL A 422 -17.79 -4.36 24.72
N SER A 423 -17.38 -3.10 24.87
CA SER A 423 -15.99 -2.77 25.26
C SER A 423 -15.67 -3.21 26.69
N ARG A 424 -16.60 -2.97 27.65
CA ARG A 424 -16.47 -3.46 29.04
C ARG A 424 -16.37 -4.97 29.12
N CYS A 425 -17.22 -5.70 28.39
CA CYS A 425 -17.19 -7.16 28.36
C CYS A 425 -15.88 -7.68 27.77
N LEU A 426 -15.38 -7.05 26.71
CA LEU A 426 -14.09 -7.40 26.11
C LEU A 426 -12.92 -7.14 27.08
N ARG A 427 -12.91 -6.02 27.82
CA ARG A 427 -11.94 -5.73 28.89
C ARG A 427 -12.00 -6.78 30.00
N GLY A 428 -13.20 -7.17 30.42
CA GLY A 428 -13.42 -8.22 31.42
C GLY A 428 -12.88 -9.58 30.96
N LEU A 429 -13.26 -10.04 29.76
CA LEU A 429 -12.79 -11.30 29.20
C LEU A 429 -11.28 -11.29 28.89
N PHE A 430 -10.70 -10.14 28.51
CA PHE A 430 -9.25 -9.96 28.41
C PHE A 430 -8.55 -10.25 29.75
N LEU A 431 -9.06 -9.70 30.87
CA LEU A 431 -8.49 -9.96 32.20
C LEU A 431 -8.60 -11.45 32.57
N LEU A 432 -9.76 -12.08 32.34
CA LEU A 432 -9.94 -13.51 32.64
C LEU A 432 -9.03 -14.41 31.77
N LEU A 433 -8.81 -14.04 30.50
CA LEU A 433 -7.85 -14.70 29.62
C LEU A 433 -6.41 -14.51 30.11
N GLN A 434 -6.02 -13.29 30.48
CA GLN A 434 -4.70 -12.97 31.04
C GLN A 434 -4.43 -13.75 32.34
N THR A 435 -5.45 -14.01 33.15
CA THR A 435 -5.33 -14.87 34.33
C THR A 435 -5.24 -16.35 33.95
N PHE A 436 -6.10 -16.86 33.07
CA PHE A 436 -6.03 -18.25 32.61
C PHE A 436 -4.65 -18.60 32.00
N LEU A 437 -4.04 -17.68 31.24
CA LEU A 437 -2.73 -17.89 30.62
C LEU A 437 -1.55 -17.89 31.62
N GLN A 438 -1.81 -17.69 32.91
CA GLN A 438 -0.85 -17.94 33.99
C GLN A 438 -0.90 -19.38 34.53
N SER A 439 -1.89 -20.19 34.13
CA SER A 439 -1.98 -21.60 34.49
C SER A 439 -0.78 -22.39 33.95
N PRO A 440 -0.09 -23.21 34.77
CA PRO A 440 0.97 -24.10 34.30
C PRO A 440 0.44 -25.28 33.48
N LYS A 441 -0.89 -25.47 33.41
CA LYS A 441 -1.57 -26.54 32.66
C LYS A 441 -2.21 -26.08 31.34
N LYS A 442 -2.17 -24.79 31.02
CA LYS A 442 -2.83 -24.20 29.84
C LYS A 442 -2.52 -24.96 28.54
N LYS A 443 -3.56 -25.34 27.79
CA LYS A 443 -3.47 -26.07 26.52
C LYS A 443 -4.33 -25.47 25.41
N PHE A 444 -5.50 -24.91 25.74
CA PHE A 444 -6.43 -24.34 24.75
C PHE A 444 -7.32 -23.22 25.28
N VAL A 445 -7.80 -22.39 24.35
CA VAL A 445 -8.83 -21.35 24.54
C VAL A 445 -9.83 -21.46 23.37
N LEU A 446 -11.09 -21.76 23.67
CA LEU A 446 -12.19 -21.74 22.69
C LEU A 446 -13.12 -20.57 22.95
N LEU A 447 -13.51 -19.87 21.90
CA LEU A 447 -14.71 -19.04 21.86
C LEU A 447 -15.75 -19.74 20.98
N ILE A 448 -16.95 -19.95 21.50
CA ILE A 448 -18.08 -20.50 20.76
C ILE A 448 -19.16 -19.44 20.73
N HIS A 449 -19.50 -18.94 19.54
CA HIS A 449 -20.49 -17.89 19.37
C HIS A 449 -21.46 -18.23 18.25
N SER A 450 -22.69 -17.73 18.36
CA SER A 450 -23.65 -17.78 17.26
C SER A 450 -23.68 -16.45 16.49
N ARG A 451 -24.40 -16.42 15.37
CA ARG A 451 -24.60 -15.18 14.58
C ARG A 451 -26.00 -15.14 13.96
N GLU A 452 -26.94 -14.56 14.69
CA GLU A 452 -28.26 -14.22 14.15
C GLU A 452 -28.23 -12.82 13.50
N GLU A 453 -28.96 -12.61 12.40
CA GLU A 453 -28.88 -11.35 11.64
C GLU A 453 -29.37 -10.12 12.44
N SER A 454 -30.29 -10.34 13.38
CA SER A 454 -30.82 -9.35 14.31
C SER A 454 -29.86 -9.00 15.45
N GLU A 455 -28.85 -9.82 15.72
CA GLU A 455 -27.95 -9.61 16.85
C GLU A 455 -26.71 -8.79 16.46
N ILE A 456 -26.36 -7.84 17.33
CA ILE A 456 -25.32 -6.84 17.09
C ILE A 456 -24.16 -7.01 18.08
N PHE A 457 -24.46 -7.13 19.37
CA PHE A 457 -23.45 -7.04 20.42
C PHE A 457 -22.61 -8.32 20.57
N GLY A 458 -23.24 -9.50 20.60
CA GLY A 458 -22.53 -10.78 20.65
C GLY A 458 -21.53 -10.98 19.50
N PRO A 459 -21.94 -10.79 18.22
CA PRO A 459 -21.02 -10.87 17.08
C PRO A 459 -19.89 -9.83 17.10
N LEU A 460 -20.12 -8.61 17.61
CA LEU A 460 -19.05 -7.62 17.76
C LEU A 460 -18.05 -8.01 18.85
N LEU A 461 -18.52 -8.48 20.00
CA LEU A 461 -17.67 -9.01 21.08
C LEU A 461 -16.81 -10.18 20.57
N ALA A 462 -17.39 -11.09 19.80
CA ALA A 462 -16.68 -12.23 19.22
C ALA A 462 -15.57 -11.79 18.24
N GLU A 463 -15.83 -10.82 17.36
CA GLU A 463 -14.80 -10.29 16.47
C GLU A 463 -13.68 -9.56 17.25
N GLY A 464 -14.01 -8.88 18.36
CA GLY A 464 -13.01 -8.31 19.26
C GLY A 464 -12.12 -9.36 19.94
N LEU A 465 -12.72 -10.44 20.44
CA LEU A 465 -12.01 -11.58 21.04
C LEU A 465 -11.14 -12.31 20.00
N LEU A 466 -11.59 -12.45 18.77
CA LEU A 466 -10.79 -13.02 17.68
C LEU A 466 -9.55 -12.15 17.38
N GLY A 467 -9.68 -10.82 17.36
CA GLY A 467 -8.52 -9.93 17.24
C GLY A 467 -7.50 -10.11 18.37
N LEU A 468 -7.99 -10.30 19.60
CA LEU A 468 -7.15 -10.65 20.77
C LEU A 468 -6.48 -12.03 20.60
N PHE A 469 -7.22 -13.05 20.16
CA PHE A 469 -6.72 -14.42 19.95
C PHE A 469 -5.65 -14.50 18.86
N LEU A 470 -5.77 -13.72 17.79
CA LEU A 470 -4.80 -13.71 16.68
C LEU A 470 -3.40 -13.22 17.13
N SER A 471 -3.32 -12.27 18.07
CA SER A 471 -2.05 -11.94 18.73
C SER A 471 -1.66 -12.98 19.78
N ALA A 472 -2.60 -13.43 20.62
CA ALA A 472 -2.31 -14.35 21.72
C ALA A 472 -1.76 -15.70 21.24
N ALA A 473 -2.20 -16.21 20.09
CA ALA A 473 -1.69 -17.43 19.46
C ALA A 473 -0.24 -17.33 18.98
N GLN A 474 0.28 -16.11 18.76
CA GLN A 474 1.71 -15.88 18.44
C GLN A 474 2.54 -15.64 19.70
N GLU A 475 1.94 -15.15 20.77
CA GLU A 475 2.60 -15.00 22.08
C GLU A 475 2.69 -16.33 22.85
N TYR A 476 1.70 -17.22 22.69
CA TYR A 476 1.64 -18.54 23.34
C TYR A 476 1.46 -19.68 22.32
N PRO A 477 2.48 -20.04 21.51
CA PRO A 477 2.38 -21.11 20.53
C PRO A 477 2.02 -22.49 21.13
N SER A 478 2.28 -22.69 22.44
CA SER A 478 1.89 -23.91 23.17
C SER A 478 0.37 -24.05 23.40
N VAL A 479 -0.38 -22.94 23.29
CA VAL A 479 -1.82 -22.84 23.57
C VAL A 479 -2.59 -22.68 22.26
N GLN A 480 -3.53 -23.61 22.03
CA GLN A 480 -4.42 -23.51 20.87
C GLN A 480 -5.51 -22.46 21.10
N PHE A 481 -5.64 -21.48 20.22
CA PHE A 481 -6.75 -20.53 20.22
C PHE A 481 -7.71 -20.82 19.08
N ARG A 482 -9.03 -20.81 19.34
CA ARG A 482 -10.07 -20.97 18.31
C ARG A 482 -11.27 -20.07 18.57
N SER A 483 -11.80 -19.43 17.53
CA SER A 483 -13.13 -18.82 17.50
C SER A 483 -14.03 -19.61 16.55
N VAL A 484 -15.17 -20.06 17.06
CA VAL A 484 -16.10 -20.96 16.37
C VAL A 484 -17.46 -20.28 16.23
N GLU A 485 -17.80 -19.84 15.01
CA GLU A 485 -19.16 -19.39 14.69
C GLU A 485 -20.04 -20.60 14.39
N ILE A 486 -21.17 -20.74 15.08
CA ILE A 486 -22.15 -21.81 14.86
C ILE A 486 -23.49 -21.27 14.34
N GLY A 487 -24.11 -22.02 13.42
CA GLY A 487 -25.50 -21.85 13.00
C GLY A 487 -26.47 -22.62 13.89
N ARG A 488 -27.78 -22.47 13.63
CA ARG A 488 -28.85 -23.15 14.39
C ARG A 488 -28.84 -24.67 14.23
N ASP A 489 -28.46 -25.16 13.05
CA ASP A 489 -28.48 -26.57 12.67
C ASP A 489 -27.08 -27.22 12.67
N THR A 490 -26.09 -26.57 13.31
CA THR A 490 -24.72 -27.08 13.42
C THR A 490 -24.63 -28.24 14.41
N ASP A 491 -23.97 -29.35 14.03
CA ASP A 491 -23.53 -30.34 15.01
C ASP A 491 -22.44 -29.75 15.91
N LEU A 492 -22.85 -29.30 17.10
CA LEU A 492 -21.97 -28.74 18.11
C LEU A 492 -20.93 -29.77 18.62
N GLN A 493 -21.21 -31.08 18.58
CA GLN A 493 -20.25 -32.11 19.00
C GLN A 493 -19.13 -32.28 17.98
N GLY A 494 -19.46 -32.34 16.68
CA GLY A 494 -18.49 -32.30 15.59
C GLY A 494 -17.69 -30.99 15.57
N ALA A 495 -18.35 -29.84 15.75
CA ALA A 495 -17.69 -28.54 15.82
C ALA A 495 -16.70 -28.44 17.01
N LEU A 496 -17.06 -28.96 18.19
CA LEU A 496 -16.16 -28.99 19.35
C LEU A 496 -14.90 -29.85 19.12
N ARG A 497 -15.03 -31.00 18.45
CA ARG A 497 -13.87 -31.84 18.11
C ARG A 497 -12.95 -31.15 17.10
N ALA A 498 -13.52 -30.54 16.04
CA ALA A 498 -12.75 -29.77 15.06
C ALA A 498 -12.08 -28.53 15.68
N ALA A 499 -12.73 -27.87 16.64
CA ALA A 499 -12.16 -26.71 17.34
C ALA A 499 -10.90 -27.07 18.15
N LEU A 500 -10.93 -28.25 18.80
CA LEU A 500 -9.82 -28.84 19.57
C LEU A 500 -8.81 -29.62 18.72
N ASP A 501 -8.93 -29.60 17.40
CA ASP A 501 -8.01 -30.28 16.49
C ASP A 501 -6.79 -29.39 16.19
N ARG A 502 -5.60 -29.76 16.67
CA ARG A 502 -4.35 -29.03 16.42
C ARG A 502 -3.90 -29.12 14.95
N GLY A 503 -4.43 -30.07 14.18
CA GLY A 503 -4.25 -30.17 12.73
C GLY A 503 -5.02 -29.10 11.95
N CYS A 504 -6.00 -28.40 12.56
CA CYS A 504 -6.63 -27.25 11.92
C CYS A 504 -5.83 -25.96 12.24
N PRO A 505 -5.23 -25.27 11.25
CA PRO A 505 -4.31 -24.15 11.52
C PRO A 505 -5.02 -22.82 11.82
N VAL A 506 -6.17 -22.55 11.19
CA VAL A 506 -6.83 -21.23 11.21
C VAL A 506 -7.57 -20.93 12.53
N VAL A 507 -7.34 -19.76 13.12
CA VAL A 507 -7.94 -19.39 14.43
C VAL A 507 -9.45 -19.18 14.32
N GLU A 508 -9.95 -18.72 13.17
CA GLU A 508 -11.38 -18.52 12.90
C GLU A 508 -11.98 -19.71 12.13
N THR A 509 -13.03 -20.34 12.67
CA THR A 509 -13.85 -21.32 11.95
C THR A 509 -15.34 -20.96 12.02
N VAL A 510 -16.06 -21.21 10.93
CA VAL A 510 -17.49 -20.91 10.77
C VAL A 510 -18.20 -22.16 10.27
N HIS A 511 -19.06 -22.75 11.12
CA HIS A 511 -19.72 -24.02 10.85
C HIS A 511 -21.14 -23.78 10.32
N ARG A 512 -21.34 -23.93 9.00
CA ARG A 512 -22.62 -23.66 8.33
C ARG A 512 -22.87 -24.65 7.20
N ASP A 513 -24.12 -25.07 7.02
CA ASP A 513 -24.56 -25.97 5.94
C ASP A 513 -23.74 -27.28 5.80
N GLY A 514 -23.30 -27.82 6.94
CA GLY A 514 -22.45 -29.02 7.01
C GLY A 514 -20.97 -28.80 6.63
N ARG A 515 -20.54 -27.55 6.40
CA ARG A 515 -19.17 -27.17 6.03
C ARG A 515 -18.48 -26.41 7.16
N VAL A 516 -17.15 -26.48 7.17
CA VAL A 516 -16.29 -25.57 7.95
C VAL A 516 -15.74 -24.52 6.98
N LEU A 517 -15.95 -23.25 7.31
CA LEU A 517 -15.48 -22.10 6.52
C LEU A 517 -14.53 -21.23 7.36
N THR A 518 -13.72 -20.41 6.71
CA THR A 518 -12.88 -19.38 7.35
C THR A 518 -12.78 -18.14 6.46
N LEU A 519 -12.37 -16.99 6.99
CA LEU A 519 -12.04 -15.82 6.17
C LEU A 519 -10.64 -15.92 5.55
N GLU A 520 -10.61 -15.80 4.22
CA GLU A 520 -9.40 -15.68 3.40
C GLU A 520 -9.31 -14.28 2.81
N GLY A 521 -8.10 -13.70 2.82
CA GLY A 521 -7.78 -12.47 2.12
C GLY A 521 -7.27 -12.75 0.72
N GLN A 522 -8.02 -12.36 -0.32
CA GLN A 522 -7.69 -12.59 -1.74
C GLN A 522 -7.21 -11.32 -2.42
N ALA A 523 -6.16 -11.41 -3.25
CA ALA A 523 -5.68 -10.31 -4.09
C ALA A 523 -6.67 -9.98 -5.23
N VAL A 524 -7.39 -8.85 -5.13
CA VAL A 524 -8.43 -8.43 -6.09
C VAL A 524 -8.31 -6.93 -6.42
N PRO A 525 -7.96 -6.55 -7.66
CA PRO A 525 -7.87 -5.14 -8.07
C PRO A 525 -9.25 -4.45 -8.06
N SER A 526 -9.26 -3.14 -7.86
CA SER A 526 -10.45 -2.31 -8.00
C SER A 526 -10.86 -2.20 -9.47
N VAL A 527 -12.01 -2.76 -9.82
CA VAL A 527 -12.59 -2.60 -11.17
C VAL A 527 -13.08 -1.16 -11.35
N PHE A 528 -12.69 -0.54 -12.47
CA PHE A 528 -13.11 0.80 -12.87
C PHE A 528 -14.61 0.87 -13.26
N GLY A 529 -15.19 2.08 -13.21
CA GLY A 529 -16.50 2.38 -13.78
C GLY A 529 -16.72 3.88 -14.01
N ASP A 530 -17.51 4.23 -15.03
CA ASP A 530 -17.77 5.63 -15.48
C ASP A 530 -18.19 6.60 -14.37
N SER A 531 -19.03 6.13 -13.45
CA SER A 531 -19.60 6.94 -12.37
C SER A 531 -19.01 6.50 -11.03
N PRO A 532 -18.40 7.40 -10.24
CA PRO A 532 -17.92 7.04 -8.91
C PRO A 532 -19.10 6.68 -8.02
N GLY A 533 -18.98 5.59 -7.25
CA GLY A 533 -20.00 5.06 -6.35
C GLY A 533 -20.31 5.94 -5.13
N LEU A 534 -19.72 7.13 -5.09
CA LEU A 534 -19.97 8.23 -4.17
C LEU A 534 -19.63 9.53 -4.92
N GLN A 535 -20.46 10.56 -4.78
CA GLN A 535 -20.13 11.92 -5.25
C GLN A 535 -19.69 12.78 -4.06
N LEU A 536 -18.69 13.64 -4.23
CA LEU A 536 -18.26 14.62 -3.23
C LEU A 536 -18.01 15.97 -3.90
N GLY A 537 -18.38 17.07 -3.26
CA GLY A 537 -18.24 18.42 -3.82
C GLY A 537 -18.14 19.56 -2.80
N PRO A 538 -18.08 20.83 -3.25
CA PRO A 538 -17.71 21.98 -2.41
C PRO A 538 -18.65 22.32 -1.24
N GLY A 539 -19.89 21.85 -1.30
CA GLY A 539 -20.88 22.05 -0.23
C GLY A 539 -20.97 20.90 0.76
N ASP A 540 -20.20 19.83 0.57
CA ASP A 540 -20.29 18.59 1.35
C ASP A 540 -19.34 18.65 2.57
N VAL A 541 -19.74 18.04 3.68
CA VAL A 541 -19.03 18.14 4.98
C VAL A 541 -18.46 16.80 5.41
N VAL A 542 -17.14 16.73 5.60
CA VAL A 542 -16.44 15.53 6.07
C VAL A 542 -15.79 15.78 7.43
N VAL A 543 -16.17 14.98 8.42
CA VAL A 543 -15.60 15.01 9.77
C VAL A 543 -14.44 14.01 9.86
N MET A 544 -13.27 14.45 10.31
CA MET A 544 -12.05 13.65 10.33
C MET A 544 -11.48 13.58 11.76
N SER A 545 -11.60 12.43 12.43
CA SER A 545 -10.92 12.23 13.71
C SER A 545 -9.50 11.69 13.51
N GLY A 546 -8.61 12.01 14.43
CA GLY A 546 -7.17 11.73 14.29
C GLY A 546 -6.28 12.97 14.41
N GLY A 547 -6.88 14.13 14.66
CA GLY A 547 -6.16 15.31 15.11
C GLY A 547 -5.45 16.13 14.04
N ALA A 548 -5.78 15.97 12.75
CA ALA A 548 -5.20 16.75 11.63
C ALA A 548 -3.68 16.61 11.45
N THR A 549 -3.10 15.51 11.91
CA THR A 549 -1.66 15.20 11.81
C THR A 549 -1.42 13.89 11.05
N GLY A 550 -0.18 13.67 10.62
CA GLY A 550 0.26 12.42 9.98
C GLY A 550 -0.65 11.91 8.85
N ILE A 551 -1.11 10.66 8.96
CA ILE A 551 -1.96 10.01 7.94
C ILE A 551 -3.25 10.81 7.70
N SER A 552 -3.88 11.36 8.74
CA SER A 552 -5.14 12.11 8.59
C SER A 552 -4.99 13.38 7.75
N ALA A 553 -3.83 14.04 7.83
CA ALA A 553 -3.47 15.19 7.00
C ALA A 553 -3.27 14.80 5.53
N ARG A 554 -2.65 13.64 5.25
CA ARG A 554 -2.43 13.14 3.89
C ARG A 554 -3.73 12.71 3.20
N LEU A 555 -4.63 12.03 3.91
CA LEU A 555 -5.96 11.69 3.39
C LEU A 555 -6.82 12.94 3.13
N ALA A 556 -6.70 13.96 3.99
CA ALA A 556 -7.37 15.24 3.78
C ALA A 556 -6.89 15.96 2.51
N ALA A 557 -5.57 15.97 2.27
CA ALA A 557 -4.98 16.59 1.09
C ALA A 557 -5.44 15.91 -0.23
N SER A 558 -5.61 14.58 -0.25
CA SER A 558 -6.10 13.90 -1.46
C SER A 558 -7.58 14.16 -1.79
N LEU A 559 -8.34 14.79 -0.88
CA LEU A 559 -9.70 15.27 -1.14
C LEU A 559 -9.75 16.67 -1.78
N ALA A 560 -8.62 17.39 -1.92
CA ALA A 560 -8.57 18.73 -2.52
C ALA A 560 -9.27 18.87 -3.88
N PRO A 561 -9.16 17.91 -4.83
CA PRO A 561 -9.87 17.99 -6.12
C PRO A 561 -11.39 18.04 -6.01
N PHE A 562 -11.98 17.58 -4.89
CA PHE A 562 -13.42 17.61 -4.61
C PHE A 562 -13.84 18.86 -3.80
N ARG A 563 -12.87 19.57 -3.21
CA ARG A 563 -13.04 20.80 -2.39
C ARG A 563 -14.03 20.70 -1.20
N PRO A 564 -14.19 19.56 -0.48
CA PRO A 564 -15.16 19.44 0.61
C PRO A 564 -14.79 20.35 1.79
N ARG A 565 -15.76 20.61 2.67
CA ARG A 565 -15.50 21.20 3.99
C ARG A 565 -14.96 20.12 4.92
N LEU A 566 -13.83 20.39 5.58
CA LEU A 566 -13.20 19.46 6.53
C LEU A 566 -13.31 19.96 7.97
N VAL A 567 -13.78 19.10 8.87
CA VAL A 567 -13.79 19.37 10.31
C VAL A 567 -12.97 18.31 11.04
N PHE A 568 -11.80 18.71 11.54
CA PHE A 568 -10.90 17.82 12.24
C PHE A 568 -11.19 17.75 13.74
N LEU A 569 -11.18 16.54 14.28
CA LEU A 569 -11.36 16.26 15.71
C LEU A 569 -10.10 15.63 16.30
N GLY A 570 -9.65 16.17 17.44
CA GLY A 570 -8.54 15.62 18.21
C GLY A 570 -8.36 16.32 19.55
N ARG A 571 -7.42 15.83 20.38
CA ARG A 571 -7.28 16.23 21.79
C ARG A 571 -6.27 17.35 22.03
N THR A 572 -5.61 17.82 20.98
CA THR A 572 -4.59 18.88 21.09
C THR A 572 -5.28 20.24 21.15
N THR A 573 -5.06 21.01 22.22
CA THR A 573 -5.45 22.44 22.23
C THR A 573 -4.48 23.24 21.39
N LEU A 574 -4.97 24.09 20.48
CA LEU A 574 -4.11 24.84 19.56
C LEU A 574 -3.24 25.89 20.27
N ASP A 575 -3.75 26.48 21.35
CA ASP A 575 -3.04 27.50 22.14
C ASP A 575 -1.92 26.91 23.03
N SER A 576 -1.69 25.60 22.99
CA SER A 576 -0.70 24.91 23.84
C SER A 576 0.76 25.11 23.43
N GLY A 577 1.03 25.75 22.28
CA GLY A 577 2.38 26.10 21.82
C GLY A 577 3.32 24.92 21.50
N ASN A 578 2.84 23.67 21.56
CA ASN A 578 3.67 22.50 21.29
C ASN A 578 3.75 22.16 19.78
N GLY A 579 4.69 21.30 19.41
CA GLY A 579 4.93 20.92 18.01
C GLY A 579 3.71 20.33 17.27
N ARG A 580 2.79 19.65 17.97
CA ARG A 580 1.56 19.14 17.34
C ARG A 580 0.57 20.27 17.02
N ALA A 581 0.46 21.27 17.87
CA ALA A 581 -0.36 22.45 17.56
C ALA A 581 0.16 23.20 16.32
N ALA A 582 1.49 23.28 16.16
CA ALA A 582 2.12 23.83 14.96
C ALA A 582 1.89 22.95 13.70
N GLU A 583 2.02 21.62 13.80
CA GLU A 583 1.73 20.68 12.70
C GLU A 583 0.27 20.80 12.22
N ILE A 584 -0.68 20.96 13.16
CA ILE A 584 -2.11 21.16 12.86
C ILE A 584 -2.31 22.50 12.16
N ALA A 585 -1.74 23.59 12.68
CA ALA A 585 -1.86 24.91 12.07
C ALA A 585 -1.30 24.94 10.63
N GLN A 586 -0.14 24.31 10.40
CA GLN A 586 0.44 24.18 9.07
C GLN A 586 -0.43 23.33 8.14
N THR A 587 -1.01 22.25 8.64
CA THR A 587 -1.92 21.38 7.88
C THR A 587 -3.19 22.13 7.45
N LEU A 588 -3.82 22.88 8.36
CA LEU A 588 -4.96 23.74 8.05
C LEU A 588 -4.60 24.80 7.00
N ALA A 589 -3.45 25.48 7.15
CA ALA A 589 -2.98 26.47 6.20
C ALA A 589 -2.72 25.88 4.80
N ASN A 590 -2.12 24.69 4.72
CA ASN A 590 -1.90 23.98 3.46
C ASN A 590 -3.22 23.63 2.77
N LEU A 591 -4.20 23.12 3.52
CA LEU A 591 -5.54 22.79 2.99
C LEU A 591 -6.29 24.05 2.53
N HIS A 592 -6.18 25.16 3.26
CA HIS A 592 -6.74 26.47 2.84
C HIS A 592 -6.10 26.97 1.55
N ALA A 593 -4.78 26.84 1.40
CA ALA A 593 -4.08 27.18 0.15
C ALA A 593 -4.53 26.30 -1.02
N SER A 594 -4.80 25.00 -0.79
CA SER A 594 -5.42 24.09 -1.76
C SER A 594 -6.91 24.37 -2.02
N GLY A 595 -7.54 25.32 -1.33
CA GLY A 595 -8.94 25.72 -1.54
C GLY A 595 -9.99 24.91 -0.77
N ILE A 596 -9.59 24.13 0.25
CA ILE A 596 -10.49 23.46 1.20
C ILE A 596 -10.85 24.41 2.36
N GLU A 597 -12.12 24.49 2.77
CA GLU A 597 -12.50 25.06 4.08
C GLU A 597 -12.20 24.03 5.18
N ALA A 598 -11.02 24.12 5.78
CA ALA A 598 -10.60 23.24 6.87
C ALA A 598 -10.76 23.92 8.25
N THR A 599 -11.26 23.19 9.25
CA THR A 599 -11.41 23.67 10.62
C THR A 599 -11.00 22.59 11.62
N TYR A 600 -10.63 22.99 12.84
CA TYR A 600 -10.30 22.06 13.94
C TYR A 600 -11.21 22.30 15.15
N ARG A 601 -11.51 21.23 15.89
CA ARG A 601 -12.21 21.24 17.16
C ARG A 601 -11.52 20.30 18.15
N THR A 602 -11.27 20.80 19.36
CA THR A 602 -10.74 19.98 20.44
C THR A 602 -11.85 19.05 20.96
N CYS A 603 -11.64 17.74 20.85
CA CYS A 603 -12.59 16.69 21.22
C CYS A 603 -11.83 15.41 21.56
N ASP A 604 -12.14 14.74 22.67
CA ASP A 604 -11.92 13.29 22.74
C ASP A 604 -13.11 12.61 22.07
N VAL A 605 -12.85 11.58 21.25
CA VAL A 605 -13.91 10.83 20.57
C VAL A 605 -14.57 9.81 21.48
N THR A 606 -13.94 9.45 22.60
CA THR A 606 -14.49 8.53 23.60
C THR A 606 -15.60 9.16 24.44
N ASP A 607 -15.64 10.49 24.56
CA ASP A 607 -16.71 11.23 25.22
C ASP A 607 -17.92 11.38 24.28
N PRO A 608 -19.05 10.68 24.54
CA PRO A 608 -20.20 10.72 23.66
C PRO A 608 -20.91 12.08 23.68
N GLU A 609 -20.84 12.83 24.79
CA GLU A 609 -21.53 14.11 24.94
C GLU A 609 -20.75 15.26 24.28
N ALA A 610 -19.41 15.25 24.39
CA ALA A 610 -18.55 16.17 23.64
C ALA A 610 -18.68 15.94 22.12
N VAL A 611 -18.67 14.68 21.67
CA VAL A 611 -18.90 14.33 20.26
C VAL A 611 -20.30 14.79 19.83
N ARG A 612 -21.36 14.46 20.58
CA ARG A 612 -22.74 14.87 20.26
C ARG A 612 -22.89 16.39 20.17
N ALA A 613 -22.25 17.15 21.06
CA ALA A 613 -22.28 18.61 21.04
C ALA A 613 -21.56 19.20 19.81
N ILE A 614 -20.34 18.74 19.50
CA ILE A 614 -19.56 19.26 18.36
C ILE A 614 -20.19 18.84 17.02
N MET A 615 -20.70 17.62 16.90
CA MET A 615 -21.39 17.17 15.69
C MET A 615 -22.69 17.95 15.47
N ALA A 616 -23.40 18.33 16.55
CA ALA A 616 -24.53 19.26 16.46
C ALA A 616 -24.12 20.69 16.06
N GLU A 617 -22.96 21.20 16.51
CA GLU A 617 -22.40 22.48 16.04
C GLU A 617 -22.14 22.43 14.52
N VAL A 618 -21.49 21.36 14.04
CA VAL A 618 -21.15 21.15 12.62
C VAL A 618 -22.42 21.04 11.77
N ALA A 619 -23.38 20.21 12.18
CA ALA A 619 -24.65 20.04 11.47
C ALA A 619 -25.49 21.34 11.47
N SER A 620 -25.49 22.11 12.56
CA SER A 620 -26.17 23.41 12.65
C SER A 620 -25.50 24.48 11.76
N ARG A 621 -24.16 24.52 11.74
CA ARG A 621 -23.39 25.50 10.95
C ARG A 621 -23.46 25.26 9.44
N TYR A 622 -23.51 24.01 9.00
CA TYR A 622 -23.41 23.67 7.57
C TYR A 622 -24.64 22.95 6.99
N GLY A 623 -25.62 22.56 7.83
CA GLY A 623 -26.87 21.91 7.44
C GLY A 623 -26.79 20.40 7.16
N ARG A 624 -25.60 19.79 7.27
CA ARG A 624 -25.33 18.40 6.87
C ARG A 624 -24.01 17.86 7.43
N ILE A 625 -23.89 16.53 7.49
CA ILE A 625 -22.62 15.79 7.64
C ILE A 625 -22.64 14.63 6.64
N ASP A 626 -21.79 14.68 5.62
CA ASP A 626 -21.77 13.73 4.51
C ASP A 626 -20.85 12.54 4.72
N GLY A 627 -19.76 12.74 5.47
CA GLY A 627 -18.71 11.75 5.62
C GLY A 627 -18.06 11.77 6.99
N ILE A 628 -17.64 10.59 7.45
CA ILE A 628 -16.71 10.45 8.57
C ILE A 628 -15.46 9.71 8.09
N ILE A 629 -14.28 10.19 8.48
CA ILE A 629 -13.01 9.48 8.38
C ILE A 629 -12.44 9.35 9.79
N HIS A 630 -12.58 8.17 10.38
CA HIS A 630 -12.11 7.88 11.72
C HIS A 630 -10.68 7.34 11.70
N GLY A 631 -9.72 8.26 11.82
CA GLY A 631 -8.30 7.99 12.01
C GLY A 631 -7.81 8.22 13.44
N ALA A 632 -8.70 8.21 14.44
CA ALA A 632 -8.29 8.30 15.83
C ALA A 632 -7.70 6.96 16.31
N GLY A 633 -6.68 7.03 17.15
CA GLY A 633 -6.00 5.86 17.68
C GLY A 633 -4.87 6.25 18.61
N VAL A 634 -4.47 5.29 19.44
CA VAL A 634 -3.30 5.34 20.33
C VAL A 634 -2.69 3.94 20.39
N LEU A 635 -1.42 3.87 20.76
CA LEU A 635 -0.70 2.64 21.05
C LEU A 635 -0.46 2.50 22.56
N ARG A 636 -0.51 1.26 23.03
CA ARG A 636 -0.21 0.80 24.41
C ARG A 636 0.30 -0.63 24.31
N ASP A 637 1.46 -0.74 23.69
CA ASP A 637 2.02 -2.00 23.23
C ASP A 637 2.78 -2.67 24.39
N GLY A 638 2.51 -3.95 24.61
CA GLY A 638 3.00 -4.75 25.71
C GLY A 638 2.51 -6.19 25.54
N PHE A 639 3.31 -7.18 25.94
CA PHE A 639 2.87 -8.58 25.91
C PHE A 639 1.63 -8.79 26.77
N LEU A 640 0.78 -9.74 26.41
CA LEU A 640 -0.53 -9.99 27.03
C LEU A 640 -0.40 -10.23 28.54
N ARG A 641 0.70 -10.83 29.02
CA ARG A 641 1.00 -11.00 30.46
C ARG A 641 1.24 -9.68 31.24
N HIS A 642 1.54 -8.58 30.57
CA HIS A 642 1.95 -7.31 31.20
C HIS A 642 1.05 -6.12 30.84
N MET A 643 0.32 -6.20 29.73
CA MET A 643 -0.70 -5.23 29.33
C MET A 643 -1.74 -5.03 30.44
N THR A 644 -1.98 -3.79 30.90
CA THR A 644 -3.01 -3.55 31.92
C THR A 644 -4.42 -3.51 31.31
N PRO A 645 -5.48 -3.75 32.11
CA PRO A 645 -6.86 -3.53 31.65
C PRO A 645 -7.14 -2.10 31.17
N ASP A 646 -6.37 -1.12 31.64
CA ASP A 646 -6.51 0.29 31.26
C ASP A 646 -5.75 0.60 29.97
N ASP A 647 -4.59 -0.03 29.73
CA ASP A 647 -3.92 -0.02 28.43
C ASP A 647 -4.77 -0.67 27.34
N PHE A 648 -5.46 -1.75 27.69
CA PHE A 648 -6.40 -2.43 26.80
C PHE A 648 -7.56 -1.50 26.43
N THR A 649 -8.27 -0.97 27.45
CA THR A 649 -9.41 -0.05 27.29
C THR A 649 -9.03 1.23 26.53
N THR A 650 -7.87 1.81 26.82
CA THR A 650 -7.36 3.03 26.18
C THR A 650 -7.21 2.87 24.66
N VAL A 651 -6.86 1.67 24.19
CA VAL A 651 -6.69 1.38 22.76
C VAL A 651 -8.01 0.97 22.11
N THR A 652 -8.85 0.18 22.78
CA THR A 652 -10.16 -0.25 22.24
C THR A 652 -11.16 0.89 22.14
N ASP A 653 -11.35 1.68 23.20
CA ASP A 653 -12.39 2.71 23.23
C ASP A 653 -12.15 3.81 22.19
N VAL A 654 -10.89 4.24 22.00
CA VAL A 654 -10.56 5.30 21.02
C VAL A 654 -10.91 4.88 19.59
N LYS A 655 -10.77 3.59 19.23
CA LYS A 655 -11.07 3.05 17.89
C LYS A 655 -12.50 2.54 17.71
N PHE A 656 -13.10 1.95 18.74
CA PHE A 656 -14.42 1.33 18.64
C PHE A 656 -15.54 2.24 19.15
N LEU A 657 -15.46 2.71 20.40
CA LEU A 657 -16.45 3.66 20.93
C LEU A 657 -16.33 5.02 20.25
N GLY A 658 -15.11 5.48 19.95
CA GLY A 658 -14.89 6.70 19.16
C GLY A 658 -15.55 6.65 17.78
N ALA A 659 -15.48 5.50 17.08
CA ALA A 659 -16.18 5.30 15.81
C ALA A 659 -17.70 5.27 15.97
N TRP A 660 -18.22 4.59 17.00
CA TRP A 660 -19.65 4.52 17.29
C TRP A 660 -20.25 5.87 17.69
N ASN A 661 -19.57 6.65 18.52
CA ASN A 661 -20.00 7.99 18.96
C ASN A 661 -20.13 8.93 17.75
N LEU A 662 -19.13 8.94 16.87
CA LEU A 662 -19.14 9.76 15.65
C LEU A 662 -20.29 9.37 14.71
N PHE A 663 -20.50 8.06 14.49
CA PHE A 663 -21.60 7.57 13.66
C PHE A 663 -22.98 7.94 14.23
N SER A 664 -23.20 7.66 15.52
CA SER A 664 -24.48 7.89 16.20
C SER A 664 -24.88 9.37 16.21
N ALA A 665 -23.89 10.28 16.23
CA ALA A 665 -24.10 11.71 16.15
C ALA A 665 -24.25 12.25 14.72
N ALA A 666 -24.00 11.44 13.68
CA ALA A 666 -24.04 11.84 12.27
C ALA A 666 -25.11 11.15 11.41
N GLU A 667 -25.60 9.97 11.80
CA GLU A 667 -26.53 9.17 10.97
C GLU A 667 -27.78 9.97 10.55
N GLY A 668 -28.36 10.74 11.49
CA GLY A 668 -29.49 11.63 11.21
C GLY A 668 -29.18 12.92 10.44
N ALA A 669 -27.90 13.21 10.15
CA ALA A 669 -27.43 14.45 9.50
C ALA A 669 -27.11 14.28 8.00
N GLY A 670 -27.53 13.17 7.39
CA GLY A 670 -27.35 12.90 5.96
C GLY A 670 -26.04 12.18 5.60
N LEU A 671 -25.51 11.36 6.51
CA LEU A 671 -24.26 10.62 6.32
C LEU A 671 -24.34 9.69 5.10
N ARG A 672 -23.36 9.80 4.18
CA ARG A 672 -23.26 9.00 2.94
C ARG A 672 -22.09 8.02 2.95
N PHE A 673 -21.03 8.29 3.72
CA PHE A 673 -19.90 7.37 3.86
C PHE A 673 -19.25 7.40 5.23
N PHE A 674 -18.62 6.28 5.62
CA PHE A 674 -17.85 6.18 6.85
C PHE A 674 -16.60 5.33 6.62
N VAL A 675 -15.43 5.95 6.60
CA VAL A 675 -14.13 5.27 6.54
C VAL A 675 -13.54 5.17 7.94
N GLY A 676 -13.06 3.99 8.34
CA GLY A 676 -12.25 3.79 9.54
C GLY A 676 -10.86 3.31 9.19
N LEU A 677 -9.84 3.90 9.82
CA LEU A 677 -8.45 3.47 9.67
C LEU A 677 -8.18 2.34 10.66
N SER A 678 -8.27 1.12 10.14
CA SER A 678 -7.99 -0.14 10.82
C SER A 678 -6.51 -0.53 10.58
N SER A 679 -6.11 -1.76 10.87
CA SER A 679 -4.74 -2.25 10.64
C SER A 679 -4.72 -3.72 10.23
N ALA A 680 -3.69 -4.14 9.49
CA ALA A 680 -3.40 -5.54 9.16
C ALA A 680 -3.32 -6.44 10.41
N ALA A 681 -2.96 -5.88 11.58
CA ALA A 681 -3.02 -6.56 12.88
C ALA A 681 -4.41 -7.12 13.24
N ALA A 682 -5.50 -6.62 12.66
CA ALA A 682 -6.85 -7.18 12.82
C ALA A 682 -7.06 -8.55 12.12
N ILE A 683 -6.19 -8.90 11.19
CA ILE A 683 -6.23 -10.15 10.42
C ILE A 683 -5.09 -11.06 10.83
N GLN A 684 -3.87 -10.54 10.89
CA GLN A 684 -2.66 -11.32 11.13
C GLN A 684 -2.28 -11.43 12.62
N GLY A 685 -2.93 -10.66 13.52
CA GLY A 685 -2.42 -10.40 14.86
C GLY A 685 -1.11 -9.60 14.85
N ASN A 686 -0.52 -9.41 16.03
CA ASN A 686 0.89 -9.02 16.19
C ASN A 686 1.26 -9.17 17.69
N PRO A 687 2.37 -9.86 18.06
CA PRO A 687 2.83 -9.94 19.43
C PRO A 687 3.05 -8.58 20.09
N GLY A 688 2.62 -8.44 21.33
CA GLY A 688 2.68 -7.19 22.08
C GLY A 688 1.60 -6.17 21.68
N GLN A 689 0.67 -6.52 20.79
CA GLN A 689 -0.37 -5.62 20.27
C GLN A 689 -1.79 -6.24 20.36
N ALA A 690 -2.02 -7.12 21.34
CA ALA A 690 -3.29 -7.81 21.55
C ALA A 690 -4.52 -6.88 21.68
N ASN A 691 -4.39 -5.77 22.41
CA ASN A 691 -5.39 -4.70 22.48
C ASN A 691 -5.62 -4.00 21.12
N TYR A 692 -4.55 -3.73 20.38
CA TYR A 692 -4.61 -3.05 19.09
C TYR A 692 -5.23 -3.94 18.01
N ALA A 693 -4.89 -5.23 17.96
CA ALA A 693 -5.53 -6.20 17.08
C ALA A 693 -7.05 -6.31 17.36
N ALA A 694 -7.43 -6.46 18.63
CA ALA A 694 -8.83 -6.45 19.07
C ALA A 694 -9.58 -5.16 18.70
N ALA A 695 -8.97 -3.99 18.95
CA ALA A 695 -9.54 -2.67 18.66
C ALA A 695 -9.78 -2.44 17.15
N ASN A 696 -8.81 -2.82 16.32
CA ASN A 696 -8.92 -2.70 14.86
C ASN A 696 -9.92 -3.72 14.28
N ARG A 697 -9.98 -4.94 14.83
CA ARG A 697 -10.97 -5.95 14.41
C ARG A 697 -12.39 -5.55 14.80
N LEU A 698 -12.60 -5.00 16.01
CA LEU A 698 -13.86 -4.36 16.43
C LEU A 698 -14.30 -3.25 15.46
N LEU A 699 -13.41 -2.32 15.11
CA LEU A 699 -13.70 -1.24 14.15
C LEU A 699 -14.11 -1.81 12.77
N SER A 700 -13.40 -2.82 12.27
CA SER A 700 -13.72 -3.49 11.00
C SER A 700 -15.07 -4.23 11.05
N ALA A 701 -15.42 -4.85 12.18
CA ALA A 701 -16.70 -5.54 12.37
C ALA A 701 -17.87 -4.58 12.60
N LEU A 702 -17.63 -3.44 13.27
CA LEU A 702 -18.59 -2.35 13.43
C LEU A 702 -19.00 -1.80 12.07
N LEU A 703 -18.03 -1.38 11.24
CA LEU A 703 -18.30 -0.82 9.91
C LEU A 703 -19.06 -1.80 8.99
N GLY A 704 -18.74 -3.10 9.06
CA GLY A 704 -19.50 -4.14 8.35
C GLY A 704 -20.94 -4.31 8.88
N THR A 705 -21.18 -4.03 10.16
CA THR A 705 -22.51 -4.10 10.78
C THR A 705 -23.33 -2.83 10.51
N LEU A 706 -22.70 -1.66 10.46
CA LEU A 706 -23.33 -0.40 10.06
C LEU A 706 -23.81 -0.46 8.60
N ARG A 707 -22.99 -0.98 7.67
CA ARG A 707 -23.40 -1.21 6.28
C ARG A 707 -24.59 -2.18 6.15
N ARG A 708 -24.62 -3.25 6.97
CA ARG A 708 -25.76 -4.20 6.97
C ARG A 708 -27.06 -3.55 7.47
N LYS A 709 -26.98 -2.63 8.43
CA LYS A 709 -28.14 -1.83 8.88
C LYS A 709 -28.60 -0.81 7.84
N ASN A 710 -27.67 -0.12 7.21
CA ASN A 710 -27.96 0.97 6.27
C ASN A 710 -27.03 0.88 5.04
N SER A 711 -27.49 0.19 4.01
CA SER A 711 -26.73 -0.07 2.78
C SER A 711 -26.47 1.17 1.92
N ALA A 712 -27.19 2.27 2.16
CA ALA A 712 -26.95 3.56 1.53
C ALA A 712 -25.69 4.27 2.10
N ILE A 713 -25.21 3.88 3.28
CA ILE A 713 -23.96 4.38 3.86
C ILE A 713 -22.80 3.51 3.38
N ARG A 714 -21.84 4.13 2.68
CA ARG A 714 -20.64 3.47 2.17
C ARG A 714 -19.59 3.34 3.29
N CYS A 715 -19.62 2.22 4.02
CA CYS A 715 -18.64 1.92 5.07
C CYS A 715 -17.38 1.23 4.51
N LYS A 716 -16.19 1.69 4.93
CA LYS A 716 -14.88 1.12 4.54
C LYS A 716 -13.93 1.03 5.73
N ALA A 717 -13.46 -0.16 6.06
CA ALA A 717 -12.42 -0.43 7.04
C ALA A 717 -11.09 -0.67 6.30
N LEU A 718 -10.24 0.36 6.26
CA LEU A 718 -8.93 0.27 5.60
C LEU A 718 -7.92 -0.32 6.59
N MET A 719 -7.54 -1.57 6.39
CA MET A 719 -6.62 -2.31 7.25
C MET A 719 -5.19 -2.02 6.82
N LEU A 720 -4.59 -1.01 7.47
CA LEU A 720 -3.30 -0.47 7.09
C LEU A 720 -2.12 -1.37 7.51
N PRO A 721 -1.12 -1.56 6.63
CA PRO A 721 0.21 -2.05 7.00
C PRO A 721 1.02 -0.93 7.68
N PRO A 722 2.31 -1.13 8.01
CA PRO A 722 3.20 -0.04 8.37
C PRO A 722 3.25 1.05 7.27
N ILE A 723 3.12 2.32 7.68
CA ILE A 723 3.06 3.47 6.77
C ILE A 723 4.37 4.25 6.85
N GLU A 724 4.99 4.50 5.71
CA GLU A 724 6.19 5.33 5.56
C GLU A 724 5.81 6.80 5.33
N GLY A 725 6.58 7.74 5.87
CA GLY A 725 6.43 9.19 5.67
C GLY A 725 5.27 9.84 6.45
N ALA A 726 4.48 9.07 7.22
CA ALA A 726 3.53 9.60 8.19
C ALA A 726 3.03 8.54 9.19
N GLY A 727 2.78 8.96 10.44
CA GLY A 727 2.03 8.17 11.43
C GLY A 727 2.91 7.45 12.45
N MET A 728 2.39 6.36 13.03
CA MET A 728 2.98 5.71 14.20
C MET A 728 4.15 4.77 13.89
N ALA A 729 4.42 4.47 12.62
CA ALA A 729 5.48 3.56 12.16
C ALA A 729 6.76 4.27 11.69
N GLU A 730 6.82 5.60 11.80
CA GLU A 730 7.98 6.45 11.46
C GLU A 730 8.98 6.62 12.62
N ASP A 731 8.73 5.97 13.76
CA ASP A 731 9.72 5.78 14.82
C ASP A 731 10.92 4.99 14.23
N PRO A 732 12.15 5.56 14.18
CA PRO A 732 13.26 4.99 13.40
C PRO A 732 13.64 3.56 13.78
N GLU A 733 13.46 3.19 15.05
CA GLU A 733 13.75 1.85 15.56
C GLU A 733 12.70 0.83 15.09
N ILE A 734 11.42 1.22 15.14
CA ILE A 734 10.31 0.43 14.61
C ILE A 734 10.49 0.22 13.09
N ARG A 735 11.00 1.25 12.39
CA ARG A 735 11.30 1.20 10.96
C ARG A 735 12.42 0.23 10.61
N GLU A 736 13.53 0.24 11.35
CA GLU A 736 14.63 -0.72 11.16
C GLU A 736 14.22 -2.15 11.53
N LEU A 737 13.47 -2.35 12.63
CA LEU A 737 12.93 -3.64 13.04
C LEU A 737 12.03 -4.27 11.95
N LEU A 738 11.06 -3.51 11.44
CA LEU A 738 10.11 -4.02 10.45
C LEU A 738 10.79 -4.29 9.10
N LYS A 739 11.81 -3.49 8.74
CA LYS A 739 12.69 -3.74 7.60
C LYS A 739 13.48 -5.05 7.75
N ARG A 740 14.05 -5.34 8.93
CA ARG A 740 14.72 -6.63 9.20
C ARG A 740 13.76 -7.82 9.13
N LYS A 741 12.52 -7.65 9.57
CA LYS A 741 11.43 -8.64 9.43
C LYS A 741 10.84 -8.75 8.01
N GLY A 742 11.41 -8.05 7.01
CA GLY A 742 10.94 -8.09 5.62
C GLY A 742 9.52 -7.53 5.40
N VAL A 743 9.00 -6.74 6.35
CA VAL A 743 7.62 -6.24 6.30
C VAL A 743 7.51 -5.11 5.28
N GLY A 744 6.75 -5.34 4.21
CA GLY A 744 6.51 -4.37 3.15
C GLY A 744 5.76 -3.13 3.64
N TYR A 745 6.38 -1.96 3.46
CA TYR A 745 5.78 -0.66 3.71
C TYR A 745 4.93 -0.16 2.53
N ILE A 746 3.98 0.73 2.82
CA ILE A 746 3.38 1.62 1.81
C ILE A 746 3.62 3.07 2.23
N HIS A 747 3.80 3.97 1.25
CA HIS A 747 4.04 5.38 1.57
C HIS A 747 2.73 6.13 1.87
N ALA A 748 2.77 7.15 2.72
CA ALA A 748 1.58 7.91 3.08
C ALA A 748 0.90 8.63 1.90
N GLN A 749 1.67 9.01 0.85
CA GLN A 749 1.10 9.52 -0.42
C GLN A 749 0.41 8.42 -1.22
N GLU A 750 1.02 7.24 -1.29
CA GLU A 750 0.46 6.06 -1.97
C GLU A 750 -0.86 5.62 -1.31
N LEU A 751 -0.89 5.56 0.03
CA LEU A 751 -2.11 5.37 0.80
C LEU A 751 -3.19 6.43 0.51
N ALA A 752 -2.82 7.69 0.31
CA ALA A 752 -3.78 8.75 0.01
C ALA A 752 -4.42 8.58 -1.39
N GLY A 753 -3.65 8.12 -2.39
CA GLY A 753 -4.18 7.72 -3.71
C GLY A 753 -5.09 6.50 -3.65
N LEU A 754 -4.73 5.48 -2.86
CA LEU A 754 -5.52 4.26 -2.65
C LEU A 754 -6.82 4.54 -1.88
N PHE A 755 -6.79 5.42 -0.88
CA PHE A 755 -7.96 5.87 -0.15
C PHE A 755 -9.01 6.47 -1.10
N CYS A 756 -8.61 7.33 -2.04
CA CYS A 756 -9.53 7.87 -3.04
C CYS A 756 -10.03 6.78 -4.02
N ARG A 757 -9.20 5.79 -4.38
CA ARG A 757 -9.65 4.62 -5.16
C ARG A 757 -10.69 3.79 -4.40
N GLU A 758 -10.53 3.55 -3.10
CA GLU A 758 -11.52 2.86 -2.27
C GLU A 758 -12.78 3.67 -1.97
N LEU A 759 -12.66 4.99 -1.81
CA LEU A 759 -13.80 5.82 -1.48
C LEU A 759 -14.71 6.06 -2.69
N PHE A 760 -14.16 6.21 -3.89
CA PHE A 760 -14.93 6.63 -5.07
C PHE A 760 -15.11 5.56 -6.16
N VAL A 761 -14.13 4.68 -6.39
CA VAL A 761 -14.14 3.76 -7.56
C VAL A 761 -14.62 2.35 -7.18
N SER A 762 -14.06 1.80 -6.11
CA SER A 762 -14.15 0.37 -5.78
C SER A 762 -15.58 -0.11 -5.41
N PRO A 763 -15.84 -1.43 -5.38
CA PRO A 763 -17.11 -1.96 -4.88
C PRO A 763 -17.42 -1.47 -3.45
N ALA A 764 -18.71 -1.32 -3.13
CA ALA A 764 -19.15 -0.82 -1.82
C ALA A 764 -19.26 -1.95 -0.78
N GLU A 765 -19.43 -3.17 -1.25
CA GLU A 765 -19.51 -4.45 -0.52
C GLU A 765 -18.16 -4.88 0.08
N ASP A 766 -17.05 -4.47 -0.53
CA ASP A 766 -15.69 -4.65 -0.01
C ASP A 766 -15.45 -3.77 1.23
N VAL A 767 -16.06 -4.10 2.38
CA VAL A 767 -15.92 -3.28 3.60
C VAL A 767 -14.51 -3.42 4.17
N ARG A 768 -14.00 -4.64 4.29
CA ARG A 768 -12.65 -4.93 4.84
C ARG A 768 -11.66 -4.96 3.67
N VAL A 769 -10.77 -3.98 3.61
CA VAL A 769 -9.77 -3.87 2.53
C VAL A 769 -8.39 -3.65 3.13
N MET A 770 -7.43 -4.46 2.71
CA MET A 770 -6.02 -4.39 3.13
C MET A 770 -5.14 -4.07 1.92
N PHE A 771 -4.01 -3.40 2.15
CA PHE A 771 -3.00 -3.12 1.14
C PHE A 771 -1.65 -3.66 1.61
N MET A 772 -0.98 -4.49 0.82
CA MET A 772 0.37 -5.00 1.11
C MET A 772 1.12 -5.24 -0.22
N ARG A 773 2.45 -5.16 -0.20
CA ARG A 773 3.30 -5.57 -1.35
C ARG A 773 3.55 -7.07 -1.28
N LYS A 774 4.17 -7.48 -0.17
CA LYS A 774 4.34 -8.88 0.23
C LYS A 774 3.24 -9.29 1.21
N LEU A 775 2.59 -10.43 0.96
CA LEU A 775 1.72 -11.06 1.95
C LEU A 775 2.60 -11.88 2.93
N PRO A 776 2.32 -11.82 4.25
CA PRO A 776 3.02 -12.66 5.22
C PRO A 776 2.48 -14.10 5.15
N ALA A 777 3.37 -15.08 5.26
CA ALA A 777 2.97 -16.46 5.54
C ALA A 777 2.42 -16.55 6.98
N LEU A 778 1.13 -16.87 7.11
CA LEU A 778 0.43 -16.97 8.40
C LEU A 778 -0.10 -18.39 8.61
N LYS A 779 0.16 -18.96 9.79
CA LYS A 779 -0.53 -20.18 10.22
C LYS A 779 -1.95 -19.89 10.71
N THR A 780 -2.21 -18.68 11.22
CA THR A 780 -3.44 -18.31 11.95
C THR A 780 -4.62 -17.87 11.09
N ALA A 781 -4.40 -17.46 9.83
CA ALA A 781 -5.41 -16.97 8.90
C ALA A 781 -4.99 -17.21 7.44
N LEU A 782 -5.93 -17.37 6.50
CA LEU A 782 -5.61 -17.60 5.10
C LEU A 782 -5.41 -16.29 4.32
N LEU A 783 -4.36 -16.25 3.50
CA LEU A 783 -4.02 -15.16 2.60
C LEU A 783 -3.59 -15.74 1.26
N ASP A 784 -4.36 -15.45 0.21
CA ASP A 784 -4.13 -15.92 -1.16
C ASP A 784 -3.42 -14.83 -1.98
N ASP A 785 -2.16 -15.11 -2.34
CA ASP A 785 -1.33 -14.24 -3.18
C ASP A 785 -1.42 -14.57 -4.68
N THR A 786 -2.30 -15.49 -5.09
CA THR A 786 -2.54 -15.78 -6.50
C THR A 786 -3.26 -14.59 -7.15
N THR A 787 -2.48 -13.67 -7.72
CA THR A 787 -3.01 -12.56 -8.49
C THR A 787 -3.82 -13.13 -9.66
N ARG A 788 -5.15 -12.99 -9.59
CA ARG A 788 -6.07 -13.44 -10.63
C ARG A 788 -5.53 -13.01 -12.01
N PRO A 789 -5.33 -13.94 -12.96
CA PRO A 789 -4.94 -13.57 -14.31
C PRO A 789 -5.93 -12.55 -14.87
N ALA A 790 -5.42 -11.42 -15.38
CA ALA A 790 -6.23 -10.45 -16.10
C ALA A 790 -7.00 -11.18 -17.21
N LEU A 791 -8.32 -10.98 -17.29
CA LEU A 791 -9.09 -11.56 -18.38
C LEU A 791 -8.54 -11.03 -19.71
N SER A 792 -8.64 -11.82 -20.78
CA SER A 792 -8.02 -11.47 -22.06
C SER A 792 -8.50 -10.09 -22.55
N GLY A 793 -7.61 -9.09 -22.49
CA GLY A 793 -7.86 -7.69 -22.81
C GLY A 793 -7.98 -6.72 -21.62
N GLU A 794 -8.11 -7.17 -20.37
CA GLU A 794 -8.23 -6.27 -19.21
C GLU A 794 -6.97 -5.42 -19.00
N LEU A 795 -7.17 -4.10 -18.89
CA LEU A 795 -6.13 -3.13 -18.55
C LEU A 795 -5.90 -3.14 -17.05
N ALA A 796 -4.90 -3.92 -16.61
CA ALA A 796 -4.52 -4.08 -15.22
C ALA A 796 -3.29 -3.23 -14.84
N GLY A 797 -3.39 -2.49 -13.74
CA GLY A 797 -2.34 -1.64 -13.17
C GLY A 797 -2.13 -1.94 -11.68
N GLY A 798 -1.90 -3.21 -11.35
CA GLY A 798 -1.71 -3.70 -9.97
C GLY A 798 -2.97 -3.60 -9.10
N THR A 799 -3.24 -2.41 -8.56
CA THR A 799 -4.38 -2.15 -7.65
C THR A 799 -5.69 -1.82 -8.36
N VAL A 800 -5.67 -1.55 -9.67
CA VAL A 800 -6.86 -1.23 -10.48
C VAL A 800 -6.89 -2.10 -11.73
N SER A 801 -8.09 -2.48 -12.16
CA SER A 801 -8.36 -3.09 -13.47
C SER A 801 -9.48 -2.34 -14.20
N SER A 802 -9.49 -2.41 -15.52
CA SER A 802 -10.46 -1.72 -16.37
C SER A 802 -10.67 -2.46 -17.69
N ARG A 803 -11.80 -2.22 -18.36
CA ARG A 803 -12.14 -2.90 -19.62
C ARG A 803 -11.58 -2.14 -20.81
N PRO A 804 -11.29 -2.82 -21.94
CA PRO A 804 -10.91 -2.15 -23.19
C PRO A 804 -11.87 -1.04 -23.64
N GLU A 805 -13.17 -1.20 -23.38
CA GLU A 805 -14.18 -0.22 -23.79
C GLU A 805 -14.15 1.07 -22.95
N ASP A 806 -13.58 1.03 -21.74
CA ASP A 806 -13.46 2.18 -20.83
C ASP A 806 -12.23 3.06 -21.16
N PHE A 807 -11.19 2.47 -21.75
CA PHE A 807 -9.92 3.11 -22.15
C PHE A 807 -9.40 2.53 -23.50
N PRO A 808 -10.10 2.80 -24.62
CA PRO A 808 -9.78 2.22 -25.93
C PRO A 808 -8.42 2.63 -26.52
N LEU A 809 -7.83 3.74 -26.06
CA LEU A 809 -6.56 4.29 -26.55
C LEU A 809 -5.36 3.94 -25.67
N ILE A 810 -5.52 3.00 -24.73
CA ILE A 810 -4.43 2.34 -24.02
C ILE A 810 -4.45 0.84 -24.38
N ASP A 811 -3.31 0.27 -24.79
CA ASP A 811 -3.21 -1.18 -25.05
C ASP A 811 -2.70 -1.96 -23.84
N SER A 812 -1.78 -1.36 -23.05
CA SER A 812 -1.32 -1.92 -21.78
C SER A 812 -0.69 -0.86 -20.87
N ILE A 813 -0.67 -1.14 -19.56
CA ILE A 813 0.06 -0.36 -18.55
C ILE A 813 1.41 -1.06 -18.33
N SER A 814 2.51 -0.31 -18.43
CA SER A 814 3.87 -0.81 -18.18
C SER A 814 4.38 -0.47 -16.78
N SER A 815 3.96 0.67 -16.21
CA SER A 815 4.22 1.03 -14.81
C SER A 815 3.13 2.00 -14.30
N LEU A 816 2.79 1.91 -13.03
CA LEU A 816 1.88 2.84 -12.34
C LEU A 816 2.40 3.10 -10.92
N ASP A 817 3.06 4.23 -10.72
CA ASP A 817 3.58 4.66 -9.43
C ASP A 817 2.60 5.63 -8.76
N ILE A 818 1.83 5.13 -7.79
CA ILE A 818 0.85 5.91 -7.02
C ILE A 818 1.55 6.81 -5.98
N ARG A 819 2.81 6.54 -5.63
CA ARG A 819 3.62 7.36 -4.69
C ARG A 819 4.16 8.62 -5.37
N ARG A 820 4.63 8.50 -6.61
CA ARG A 820 5.16 9.60 -7.44
C ARG A 820 4.10 10.27 -8.30
N GLU A 821 2.94 9.64 -8.45
CA GLU A 821 1.85 10.08 -9.31
C GLU A 821 2.26 10.07 -10.80
N GLU A 822 2.88 8.94 -11.21
CA GLU A 822 3.45 8.67 -12.54
C GLU A 822 2.84 7.39 -13.15
N LEU A 823 2.69 7.37 -14.48
CA LEU A 823 2.14 6.27 -15.29
C LEU A 823 2.94 6.16 -16.59
N GLU A 824 3.39 4.95 -16.92
CA GLU A 824 3.91 4.57 -18.23
C GLU A 824 2.99 3.54 -18.87
N ALA A 825 2.52 3.81 -20.08
CA ALA A 825 1.59 2.96 -20.82
C ALA A 825 2.00 2.82 -22.29
N VAL A 826 1.46 1.82 -22.98
CA VAL A 826 1.76 1.50 -24.38
C VAL A 826 0.49 1.53 -25.23
N ARG A 827 0.64 1.98 -26.47
CA ARG A 827 -0.40 1.98 -27.51
C ARG A 827 0.20 1.69 -28.88
N SER A 828 -0.56 1.10 -29.80
CA SER A 828 -0.09 0.72 -31.14
C SER A 828 -1.12 1.06 -32.22
N PHE A 829 -0.90 2.17 -32.94
CA PHE A 829 -1.85 2.68 -33.93
C PHE A 829 -1.75 1.88 -35.24
N SER A 830 -2.83 1.25 -35.69
CA SER A 830 -2.83 0.38 -36.88
C SER A 830 -4.16 0.47 -37.63
N LEU A 831 -4.13 0.40 -38.97
CA LEU A 831 -5.34 0.47 -39.81
C LEU A 831 -6.30 -0.71 -39.62
N GLU A 832 -5.79 -1.81 -39.08
CA GLU A 832 -6.50 -3.05 -38.78
C GLU A 832 -7.23 -2.96 -37.43
N LYS A 833 -6.68 -2.22 -36.45
CA LYS A 833 -7.33 -1.94 -35.15
C LYS A 833 -8.23 -0.69 -35.21
N ASP A 834 -7.71 0.40 -35.76
CA ASP A 834 -8.22 1.77 -35.69
C ASP A 834 -8.94 2.18 -36.99
N LEU A 835 -10.25 1.92 -37.08
CA LEU A 835 -11.03 2.17 -38.30
C LEU A 835 -11.03 3.66 -38.69
N TRP A 836 -11.03 4.55 -37.69
CA TRP A 836 -10.94 6.00 -37.87
C TRP A 836 -9.65 6.49 -38.54
N ILE A 837 -8.49 5.83 -38.40
CA ILE A 837 -7.26 6.24 -39.10
C ILE A 837 -7.47 6.16 -40.61
N SER A 838 -8.18 5.13 -41.12
CA SER A 838 -8.41 4.94 -42.55
C SER A 838 -9.14 6.11 -43.22
N ASP A 839 -10.02 6.79 -42.48
CA ASP A 839 -10.81 7.95 -42.91
C ASP A 839 -10.02 9.28 -42.79
N HIS A 840 -8.93 9.32 -42.02
CA HIS A 840 -8.19 10.54 -41.69
C HIS A 840 -6.98 10.77 -42.61
N ARG A 841 -7.26 11.39 -43.76
CA ARG A 841 -6.26 11.96 -44.68
C ARG A 841 -6.58 13.45 -44.91
N PRO A 842 -6.09 14.37 -44.06
CA PRO A 842 -6.54 15.77 -44.11
C PRO A 842 -6.20 16.48 -45.43
N PHE A 843 -5.12 16.10 -46.13
CA PHE A 843 -4.69 16.74 -47.38
C PHE A 843 -4.58 15.76 -48.55
N THR A 844 -4.76 16.28 -49.77
CA THR A 844 -4.75 15.54 -51.05
C THR A 844 -3.38 14.97 -51.44
N PHE A 845 -2.29 15.61 -51.03
CA PHE A 845 -0.92 15.21 -51.37
C PHE A 845 -0.34 14.11 -50.45
N ILE A 846 -0.92 13.88 -49.27
CA ILE A 846 -0.44 12.86 -48.33
C ILE A 846 -0.94 11.46 -48.73
N LYS A 847 0.01 10.52 -48.88
CA LYS A 847 -0.26 9.15 -49.32
C LYS A 847 -0.73 8.21 -48.21
N GLN A 848 -0.23 8.40 -46.98
CA GLN A 848 -0.54 7.55 -45.83
C GLN A 848 -1.52 8.24 -44.88
N PRO A 849 -2.51 7.52 -44.32
CA PRO A 849 -3.38 8.10 -43.30
C PRO A 849 -2.60 8.44 -42.02
N LEU A 850 -3.14 9.38 -41.25
CA LEU A 850 -2.48 9.96 -40.08
C LEU A 850 -3.29 9.70 -38.81
N VAL A 851 -2.63 9.59 -37.66
CA VAL A 851 -3.27 9.75 -36.35
C VAL A 851 -3.82 11.18 -36.25
N SER A 852 -5.11 11.35 -35.89
CA SER A 852 -5.73 12.67 -35.81
C SER A 852 -5.51 13.33 -34.44
N ALA A 853 -5.63 14.66 -34.38
CA ALA A 853 -5.58 15.38 -33.11
C ALA A 853 -6.69 14.93 -32.14
N ALA A 854 -7.86 14.50 -32.65
CA ALA A 854 -8.93 13.95 -31.82
C ALA A 854 -8.55 12.61 -31.17
N MET A 855 -7.75 11.77 -31.85
CA MET A 855 -7.15 10.58 -31.24
C MET A 855 -6.17 10.96 -30.14
N VAL A 856 -5.24 11.88 -30.45
CA VAL A 856 -4.18 12.32 -29.53
C VAL A 856 -4.79 12.82 -28.22
N LEU A 857 -5.77 13.72 -28.30
CA LEU A 857 -6.41 14.29 -27.12
C LEU A 857 -7.08 13.23 -26.24
N GLU A 858 -7.74 12.24 -26.85
CA GLU A 858 -8.29 11.10 -26.11
C GLU A 858 -7.19 10.30 -25.41
N THR A 859 -6.09 9.95 -26.09
CA THR A 859 -4.97 9.21 -25.47
C THR A 859 -4.39 9.95 -24.27
N LEU A 860 -4.24 11.28 -24.35
CA LEU A 860 -3.79 12.09 -23.20
C LEU A 860 -4.80 11.97 -22.04
N MET A 861 -6.09 12.15 -22.33
CA MET A 861 -7.17 12.14 -21.34
C MET A 861 -7.37 10.77 -20.67
N GLU A 862 -7.27 9.68 -21.42
CA GLU A 862 -7.33 8.31 -20.88
C GLU A 862 -6.15 8.02 -19.93
N ALA A 863 -4.92 8.35 -20.31
CA ALA A 863 -3.75 8.13 -19.44
C ALA A 863 -3.89 8.86 -18.10
N ALA A 864 -4.29 10.13 -18.12
CA ALA A 864 -4.55 10.90 -16.90
C ALA A 864 -5.67 10.28 -16.03
N ARG A 865 -6.66 9.61 -16.65
CA ARG A 865 -7.77 8.92 -15.97
C ARG A 865 -7.39 7.54 -15.44
N VAL A 866 -6.47 6.81 -16.07
CA VAL A 866 -5.87 5.58 -15.52
C VAL A 866 -5.06 5.88 -14.25
N LEU A 867 -4.35 7.01 -14.23
CA LEU A 867 -3.65 7.50 -13.05
C LEU A 867 -4.63 7.94 -11.93
N TYR A 868 -5.64 8.77 -12.28
CA TYR A 868 -6.67 9.27 -11.36
C TYR A 868 -8.09 8.78 -11.69
N PRO A 869 -8.42 7.50 -11.44
CA PRO A 869 -9.71 6.91 -11.83
C PRO A 869 -10.92 7.48 -11.06
N HIS A 870 -10.67 8.21 -9.97
CA HIS A 870 -11.69 8.89 -9.17
C HIS A 870 -11.98 10.35 -9.58
N LEU A 871 -11.21 10.94 -10.50
CA LEU A 871 -11.39 12.32 -10.97
C LEU A 871 -11.92 12.35 -12.41
N GLN A 872 -12.84 13.26 -12.71
CA GLN A 872 -13.40 13.41 -14.06
C GLN A 872 -12.58 14.43 -14.87
N VAL A 873 -12.45 14.19 -16.18
CA VAL A 873 -11.78 15.13 -17.07
C VAL A 873 -12.61 16.40 -17.26
N ARG A 874 -11.93 17.55 -17.24
CA ARG A 874 -12.50 18.89 -17.44
C ARG A 874 -11.96 19.60 -18.68
N GLY A 875 -10.84 19.14 -19.21
CA GLY A 875 -10.22 19.73 -20.37
C GLY A 875 -8.78 19.30 -20.59
N VAL A 876 -8.14 19.94 -21.58
CA VAL A 876 -6.71 19.87 -21.84
C VAL A 876 -6.17 21.27 -22.13
N ARG A 877 -4.91 21.55 -21.84
CA ARG A 877 -4.26 22.84 -22.11
C ARG A 877 -2.80 22.66 -22.51
N GLN A 878 -2.21 23.71 -23.08
CA GLN A 878 -0.80 23.75 -23.51
C GLN A 878 -0.43 22.54 -24.38
N VAL A 879 -1.34 22.10 -25.25
CA VAL A 879 -1.13 20.95 -26.12
C VAL A 879 -0.26 21.37 -27.29
N ARG A 880 0.80 20.62 -27.57
CA ARG A 880 1.69 20.76 -28.73
C ARG A 880 1.60 19.51 -29.59
N LEU A 881 1.41 19.72 -30.89
CA LEU A 881 1.37 18.70 -31.93
C LEU A 881 2.63 18.86 -32.80
N MET A 882 3.72 18.19 -32.40
CA MET A 882 5.06 18.44 -32.92
C MET A 882 5.30 17.81 -34.29
N ASP A 883 4.83 16.57 -34.48
CA ASP A 883 4.82 15.87 -35.77
C ASP A 883 3.68 14.84 -35.82
N MET A 884 3.17 14.50 -37.00
CA MET A 884 2.02 13.62 -37.18
C MET A 884 2.41 12.15 -37.42
N ILE A 885 1.96 11.24 -36.56
CA ILE A 885 2.20 9.80 -36.74
C ILE A 885 1.49 9.31 -38.02
N GLN A 886 2.28 8.92 -39.02
CA GLN A 886 1.80 8.27 -40.25
C GLN A 886 1.60 6.77 -40.01
N CYS A 887 0.49 6.20 -40.50
CA CYS A 887 0.14 4.78 -40.35
C CYS A 887 0.01 4.09 -41.72
N PRO A 888 1.09 3.48 -42.27
CA PRO A 888 1.02 2.70 -43.50
C PRO A 888 0.17 1.41 -43.34
N PRO A 889 -0.46 0.91 -44.42
CA PRO A 889 -1.12 -0.40 -44.42
C PRO A 889 -0.22 -1.53 -43.94
N ALA A 890 -0.76 -2.43 -43.10
CA ALA A 890 -0.04 -3.56 -42.49
C ALA A 890 1.18 -3.17 -41.61
N VAL A 891 1.33 -1.90 -41.21
CA VAL A 891 2.37 -1.44 -40.28
C VAL A 891 1.74 -0.79 -39.06
N SER A 892 1.69 -1.53 -37.95
CA SER A 892 1.36 -0.95 -36.65
C SER A 892 2.46 0.04 -36.22
N ARG A 893 2.07 1.14 -35.56
CA ARG A 893 2.98 2.14 -34.97
C ARG A 893 2.94 2.06 -33.44
N PRO A 894 3.85 1.31 -32.79
CA PRO A 894 4.00 1.34 -31.34
C PRO A 894 4.33 2.75 -30.83
N ALA A 895 3.77 3.08 -29.68
CA ALA A 895 3.95 4.32 -28.97
C ALA A 895 3.97 4.09 -27.45
N ARG A 896 4.77 4.90 -26.76
CA ARG A 896 4.86 4.99 -25.30
C ARG A 896 4.15 6.26 -24.86
N ILE A 897 3.41 6.17 -23.76
CA ILE A 897 2.61 7.24 -23.19
C ILE A 897 3.10 7.44 -21.75
N SER A 898 3.75 8.58 -21.51
CA SER A 898 4.24 8.97 -20.19
C SER A 898 3.32 10.02 -19.60
N CYS A 899 2.78 9.79 -18.41
CA CYS A 899 1.79 10.63 -17.74
C CYS A 899 2.20 10.88 -16.28
N ARG A 900 2.28 12.14 -15.84
CA ARG A 900 2.66 12.51 -14.47
C ARG A 900 1.85 13.68 -13.93
N ARG A 901 1.59 13.72 -12.61
CA ARG A 901 1.05 14.92 -11.95
C ARG A 901 2.10 16.05 -11.97
N ILE A 902 1.67 17.28 -12.21
CA ILE A 902 2.52 18.49 -12.12
C ILE A 902 1.90 19.55 -11.23
N ASP A 903 2.67 20.28 -10.42
CA ASP A 903 2.12 21.54 -9.87
C ASP A 903 1.90 22.53 -11.03
N SER A 904 0.77 23.23 -10.97
CA SER A 904 0.22 24.04 -12.06
C SER A 904 -0.33 25.39 -11.58
N GLY A 905 -0.36 25.64 -10.27
CA GLY A 905 -1.04 26.77 -9.65
C GLY A 905 -2.58 26.74 -9.75
N LEU A 906 -3.17 25.75 -10.44
CA LEU A 906 -4.62 25.55 -10.46
C LEU A 906 -5.10 24.80 -9.22
N ARG A 907 -6.38 25.01 -8.86
CA ARG A 907 -7.11 24.20 -7.86
C ARG A 907 -7.51 22.82 -8.38
N GLU A 908 -7.34 22.57 -9.68
CA GLU A 908 -7.64 21.31 -10.35
C GLU A 908 -6.39 20.41 -10.38
N SER A 909 -6.59 19.09 -10.48
CA SER A 909 -5.48 18.17 -10.72
C SER A 909 -5.06 18.25 -12.18
N VAL A 910 -3.84 18.67 -12.44
CA VAL A 910 -3.25 18.73 -13.78
C VAL A 910 -2.19 17.63 -13.94
N CYS A 911 -2.34 16.82 -14.99
CA CYS A 911 -1.36 15.82 -15.40
C CYS A 911 -0.70 16.25 -16.71
N GLU A 912 0.63 16.31 -16.74
CA GLU A 912 1.37 16.40 -17.99
C GLU A 912 1.44 15.01 -18.61
N VAL A 913 1.08 14.92 -19.90
CA VAL A 913 1.11 13.67 -20.66
C VAL A 913 1.86 13.90 -21.98
N SER A 914 2.72 12.96 -22.34
CA SER A 914 3.43 12.95 -23.63
C SER A 914 3.30 11.60 -24.32
N ILE A 915 3.32 11.62 -25.66
CA ILE A 915 3.24 10.44 -26.52
C ILE A 915 4.45 10.44 -27.44
N ALA A 916 5.28 9.40 -27.31
CA ALA A 916 6.41 9.15 -28.19
C ALA A 916 6.15 7.90 -29.02
N ALA A 917 6.39 7.95 -30.34
CA ALA A 917 6.12 6.84 -31.25
C ALA A 917 7.39 6.30 -31.88
N GLN A 918 7.37 5.01 -32.19
CA GLN A 918 8.47 4.29 -32.81
C GLN A 918 8.64 4.75 -34.27
N GLU A 919 9.85 5.12 -34.65
CA GLU A 919 10.15 5.68 -35.97
C GLU A 919 10.03 4.64 -37.10
N ILE A 920 9.76 5.09 -38.34
CA ILE A 920 9.88 4.25 -39.55
C ILE A 920 11.07 4.75 -40.37
N SER A 921 12.05 3.88 -40.56
CA SER A 921 13.19 4.10 -41.45
C SER A 921 12.77 4.28 -42.92
N PRO A 922 13.58 4.93 -43.77
CA PRO A 922 13.31 5.05 -45.21
C PRO A 922 13.13 3.70 -45.96
N ALA A 923 13.56 2.58 -45.36
CA ALA A 923 13.36 1.23 -45.86
C ALA A 923 12.01 0.60 -45.45
N GLY A 924 11.10 1.36 -44.82
CA GLY A 924 9.78 0.89 -44.39
C GLY A 924 9.78 0.02 -43.13
N ARG A 925 10.89 -0.05 -42.39
CA ARG A 925 11.03 -0.83 -41.15
C ARG A 925 10.98 0.07 -39.93
N LEU A 926 10.37 -0.41 -38.85
CA LEU A 926 10.45 0.25 -37.54
C LEU A 926 11.90 0.31 -37.04
N THR A 927 12.26 1.35 -36.30
CA THR A 927 13.57 1.51 -35.62
C THR A 927 13.39 1.41 -34.11
N ASP A 928 14.42 1.12 -33.32
CA ASP A 928 14.28 1.04 -31.85
C ASP A 928 14.12 2.40 -31.16
N HIS A 929 14.07 3.50 -31.94
CA HIS A 929 14.01 4.86 -31.44
C HIS A 929 12.55 5.35 -31.34
N PHE A 930 12.21 5.94 -30.20
CA PHE A 930 10.92 6.56 -29.94
C PHE A 930 11.08 8.08 -29.92
N PHE A 931 10.35 8.80 -30.77
CA PHE A 931 10.39 10.26 -30.86
C PHE A 931 9.10 10.88 -30.31
N PRO A 932 9.17 11.97 -29.52
CA PRO A 932 8.00 12.66 -28.99
C PRO A 932 7.22 13.36 -30.12
N HIS A 933 5.98 12.93 -30.36
CA HIS A 933 5.08 13.53 -31.35
C HIS A 933 4.11 14.52 -30.70
N TYR A 934 3.66 14.24 -29.47
CA TYR A 934 2.59 14.99 -28.82
C TYR A 934 2.89 15.19 -27.33
N GLN A 935 2.51 16.36 -26.81
CA GLN A 935 2.58 16.68 -25.38
C GLN A 935 1.39 17.59 -25.02
N GLY A 936 0.83 17.44 -23.82
CA GLY A 936 -0.20 18.34 -23.32
C GLY A 936 -0.47 18.16 -21.83
N GLN A 937 -1.26 19.06 -21.25
CA GLN A 937 -1.66 18.99 -19.85
C GLN A 937 -3.16 18.70 -19.75
N VAL A 938 -3.53 17.55 -19.18
CA VAL A 938 -4.91 17.15 -18.92
C VAL A 938 -5.37 17.74 -17.58
N ILE A 939 -6.59 18.25 -17.55
CA ILE A 939 -7.19 18.89 -16.38
C ILE A 939 -8.29 17.98 -15.82
N LEU A 940 -8.18 17.65 -14.53
CA LEU A 940 -9.02 16.70 -13.80
C LEU A 940 -9.61 17.35 -12.54
N ALA A 941 -10.87 17.06 -12.24
CA ALA A 941 -11.53 17.56 -11.02
C ALA A 941 -12.49 16.54 -10.40
N GLY A 942 -12.70 16.68 -9.09
CA GLY A 942 -13.72 15.96 -8.33
C GLY A 942 -15.04 16.75 -8.30
N GLY A 943 -16.17 16.04 -8.24
CA GLY A 943 -17.49 16.65 -8.12
C GLY A 943 -17.84 17.63 -9.24
N ALA A 944 -18.67 18.63 -8.90
CA ALA A 944 -18.93 19.79 -9.76
C ALA A 944 -17.77 20.79 -9.64
N ALA A 945 -17.01 20.93 -10.73
CA ALA A 945 -16.01 21.99 -10.88
C ALA A 945 -16.68 23.32 -11.25
N ASP A 946 -15.99 24.43 -11.02
CA ASP A 946 -16.33 25.69 -11.69
C ASP A 946 -15.89 25.57 -13.16
N LEU A 947 -16.87 25.50 -14.06
CA LEU A 947 -16.64 25.13 -15.46
C LEU A 947 -16.23 26.34 -16.29
N GLY A 948 -14.99 26.80 -16.06
CA GLY A 948 -14.30 27.80 -16.89
C GLY A 948 -14.83 29.23 -16.80
N VAL A 949 -14.33 30.07 -17.70
CA VAL A 949 -14.81 31.43 -17.97
C VAL A 949 -15.29 31.44 -19.42
N GLU A 950 -16.39 32.11 -19.73
CA GLU A 950 -16.88 32.20 -21.12
C GLU A 950 -15.87 32.90 -22.03
N LEU A 951 -15.68 32.36 -23.24
CA LEU A 951 -14.89 33.00 -24.29
C LEU A 951 -15.43 34.42 -24.59
N PRO A 952 -14.59 35.47 -24.58
CA PRO A 952 -15.04 36.83 -24.87
C PRO A 952 -15.48 36.99 -26.33
N ASP A 953 -16.32 37.98 -26.61
CA ASP A 953 -16.80 38.34 -27.97
C ASP A 953 -17.66 37.27 -28.67
N PHE A 954 -18.25 36.35 -27.94
CA PHE A 954 -19.30 35.44 -28.42
C PHE A 954 -20.70 35.89 -27.93
N PRO A 955 -21.82 35.47 -28.57
CA PRO A 955 -21.94 34.64 -29.78
C PRO A 955 -21.48 35.36 -31.06
N VAL A 956 -21.34 34.60 -32.15
CA VAL A 956 -21.12 35.14 -33.50
C VAL A 956 -22.46 35.60 -34.06
N ARG A 957 -22.60 36.91 -34.30
CA ARG A 957 -23.90 37.52 -34.64
C ARG A 957 -24.23 37.34 -36.13
N PRO A 958 -25.52 37.22 -36.51
CA PRO A 958 -25.91 37.04 -37.91
C PRO A 958 -25.44 38.15 -38.86
N ASP A 959 -25.30 39.39 -38.37
CA ASP A 959 -24.81 40.55 -39.12
C ASP A 959 -23.29 40.57 -39.34
N GLU A 960 -22.52 39.76 -38.60
CA GLU A 960 -21.09 39.56 -38.86
C GLU A 960 -20.86 38.61 -40.06
N LEU A 961 -21.85 37.77 -40.42
CA LEU A 961 -21.76 36.78 -41.49
C LEU A 961 -22.05 37.43 -42.86
N ARG A 962 -21.03 37.46 -43.73
CA ARG A 962 -21.07 38.16 -45.04
C ARG A 962 -21.09 37.23 -46.26
N THR A 963 -20.66 35.97 -46.10
CA THR A 963 -20.70 34.97 -47.17
C THR A 963 -22.07 34.29 -47.26
N LYS A 964 -22.36 33.65 -48.39
CA LYS A 964 -23.61 32.87 -48.55
C LYS A 964 -23.48 31.50 -47.84
N PRO A 965 -24.57 30.95 -47.27
CA PRO A 965 -24.55 29.63 -46.65
C PRO A 965 -24.06 28.51 -47.56
N LEU A 966 -23.28 27.60 -46.98
CA LEU A 966 -22.89 26.34 -47.60
C LEU A 966 -23.79 25.23 -47.08
N ASP A 967 -24.72 24.79 -47.92
CA ASP A 967 -25.52 23.58 -47.70
C ASP A 967 -24.66 22.31 -47.74
N GLN A 968 -25.24 21.20 -47.26
CA GLN A 968 -24.60 19.89 -47.16
C GLN A 968 -24.00 19.40 -48.49
N LYS A 969 -24.58 19.76 -49.64
CA LYS A 969 -24.05 19.38 -50.95
C LYS A 969 -22.77 20.15 -51.29
N LYS A 970 -22.72 21.45 -50.97
CA LYS A 970 -21.49 22.27 -51.12
C LYS A 970 -20.40 21.85 -50.13
N VAL A 971 -20.76 21.59 -48.87
CA VAL A 971 -19.83 21.09 -47.84
C VAL A 971 -19.21 19.75 -48.25
N ARG A 972 -20.04 18.82 -48.75
CA ARG A 972 -19.56 17.55 -49.32
C ARG A 972 -18.64 17.75 -50.54
N ALA A 973 -19.01 18.65 -51.47
CA ALA A 973 -18.18 18.94 -52.64
C ALA A 973 -16.81 19.53 -52.24
N TRP A 974 -16.75 20.36 -51.19
CA TRP A 974 -15.48 20.86 -50.66
C TRP A 974 -14.61 19.72 -50.11
N TYR A 975 -15.15 18.80 -49.33
CA TYR A 975 -14.39 17.62 -48.85
C TYR A 975 -13.83 16.80 -50.02
N GLU A 976 -14.61 16.65 -51.10
CA GLU A 976 -14.25 15.87 -52.29
C GLU A 976 -13.29 16.60 -53.26
N GLU A 977 -13.17 17.93 -53.17
CA GLU A 977 -12.23 18.76 -53.95
C GLU A 977 -10.92 19.06 -53.19
N ARG A 978 -10.97 19.21 -51.86
CA ARG A 978 -9.90 19.86 -51.06
C ARG A 978 -9.28 19.00 -49.95
N SER A 979 -9.76 17.78 -49.74
CA SER A 979 -9.25 16.91 -48.66
C SER A 979 -9.22 15.45 -49.10
N GLY A 980 -8.45 14.62 -48.41
CA GLY A 980 -8.58 13.16 -48.47
C GLY A 980 -9.59 12.60 -47.46
N LEU A 981 -10.27 13.46 -46.67
CA LEU A 981 -11.11 13.03 -45.55
C LEU A 981 -12.32 12.23 -46.03
N ALA A 982 -12.55 11.09 -45.38
CA ALA A 982 -13.63 10.16 -45.69
C ALA A 982 -14.48 9.86 -44.45
N GLY A 983 -15.49 8.99 -44.62
CA GLY A 983 -16.32 8.39 -43.57
C GLY A 983 -16.55 9.26 -42.33
N ARG A 984 -15.90 8.86 -41.23
CA ARG A 984 -16.01 9.46 -39.88
C ARG A 984 -15.61 10.94 -39.83
N TYR A 985 -14.59 11.34 -40.57
CA TYR A 985 -14.03 12.71 -40.51
C TYR A 985 -14.78 13.75 -41.35
N ARG A 986 -15.81 13.35 -42.10
CA ARG A 986 -16.74 14.29 -42.77
C ARG A 986 -17.80 14.77 -41.78
N VAL A 987 -17.35 15.47 -40.73
CA VAL A 987 -18.17 15.89 -39.59
C VAL A 987 -19.11 17.05 -39.90
N MET A 988 -18.71 18.01 -40.75
CA MET A 988 -19.50 19.21 -41.02
C MET A 988 -20.76 18.94 -41.85
N GLU A 989 -21.89 19.52 -41.45
CA GLU A 989 -23.18 19.37 -42.16
C GLU A 989 -23.57 20.63 -42.95
N SER A 990 -23.33 21.81 -42.39
CA SER A 990 -23.59 23.09 -43.06
C SER A 990 -22.73 24.22 -42.49
N ILE A 991 -22.46 25.24 -43.30
CA ILE A 991 -21.89 26.52 -42.85
C ILE A 991 -22.98 27.58 -43.01
N ASP A 992 -23.38 28.22 -41.89
CA ASP A 992 -24.34 29.32 -41.89
C ASP A 992 -23.78 30.52 -42.64
N GLY A 993 -22.49 30.81 -42.42
CA GLY A 993 -21.75 31.85 -43.11
C GLY A 993 -20.41 32.12 -42.44
N ALA A 994 -19.66 33.06 -43.04
CA ALA A 994 -18.39 33.55 -42.53
C ALA A 994 -18.27 35.06 -42.79
N GLY A 995 -17.40 35.72 -42.02
CA GLY A 995 -17.08 37.14 -42.11
C GLY A 995 -15.61 37.40 -41.80
N PRO A 996 -15.20 38.67 -41.68
CA PRO A 996 -13.83 39.01 -41.26
C PRO A 996 -13.55 38.43 -39.87
N GLY A 997 -12.70 37.41 -39.80
CA GLY A 997 -12.35 36.74 -38.54
C GLY A 997 -13.48 35.99 -37.82
N VAL A 998 -14.59 35.63 -38.47
CA VAL A 998 -15.68 34.83 -37.85
C VAL A 998 -16.27 33.80 -38.79
N VAL A 999 -16.73 32.68 -38.24
CA VAL A 999 -17.44 31.62 -38.97
C VAL A 999 -18.45 30.93 -38.06
N ARG A 1000 -19.57 30.48 -38.65
CA ARG A 1000 -20.61 29.71 -37.97
C ARG A 1000 -21.08 28.54 -38.83
N GLY A 1001 -21.30 27.39 -38.21
CA GLY A 1001 -21.75 26.16 -38.89
C GLY A 1001 -22.55 25.23 -37.99
N ARG A 1002 -22.87 24.04 -38.51
CA ARG A 1002 -23.54 22.96 -37.78
C ARG A 1002 -22.92 21.59 -38.04
N THR A 1003 -23.06 20.73 -37.05
CA THR A 1003 -22.75 19.30 -37.10
C THR A 1003 -23.81 18.50 -36.32
N SER A 1004 -23.89 17.20 -36.57
CA SER A 1004 -24.60 16.24 -35.74
C SER A 1004 -23.59 15.41 -34.93
N CYS A 1005 -23.91 15.13 -33.67
CA CYS A 1005 -23.21 14.06 -32.95
C CYS A 1005 -23.64 12.70 -33.53
N ARG A 1006 -22.65 11.87 -33.87
CA ARG A 1006 -22.85 10.55 -34.48
C ARG A 1006 -22.31 9.47 -33.55
N GLU A 1007 -22.98 8.33 -33.52
CA GLU A 1007 -22.42 7.09 -33.00
C GLU A 1007 -21.78 6.33 -34.18
N THR A 1008 -20.55 5.87 -34.01
CA THR A 1008 -19.79 5.13 -35.02
C THR A 1008 -18.98 4.01 -34.37
N ASP A 1009 -18.85 2.86 -35.05
CA ASP A 1009 -17.88 1.83 -34.68
C ASP A 1009 -16.49 2.29 -35.11
N ASP A 1010 -15.64 2.69 -34.17
CA ASP A 1010 -14.33 3.29 -34.50
C ASP A 1010 -13.15 2.32 -34.37
N PHE A 1011 -13.41 1.11 -33.85
CA PHE A 1011 -12.46 0.01 -33.72
C PHE A 1011 -13.01 -1.27 -34.35
N ALA A 1012 -12.14 -2.09 -34.92
CA ALA A 1012 -12.55 -3.36 -35.55
C ALA A 1012 -13.03 -4.43 -34.54
N HIS A 1013 -12.62 -4.30 -33.28
CA HIS A 1013 -12.65 -5.35 -32.26
C HIS A 1013 -13.38 -4.96 -30.96
N LEU A 1014 -13.70 -3.66 -30.77
CA LEU A 1014 -14.45 -3.15 -29.60
C LEU A 1014 -15.82 -2.63 -30.04
N ARG A 1015 -16.78 -2.62 -29.11
CA ARG A 1015 -18.14 -2.10 -29.30
C ARG A 1015 -18.58 -1.32 -28.06
N ASN A 1016 -19.43 -0.31 -28.22
CA ASN A 1016 -19.93 0.52 -27.10
C ASN A 1016 -18.81 1.26 -26.33
N VAL A 1017 -17.79 1.73 -27.05
CA VAL A 1017 -16.58 2.39 -26.53
C VAL A 1017 -16.88 3.74 -25.86
N ARG A 1018 -16.14 4.07 -24.80
CA ARG A 1018 -16.42 5.17 -23.86
C ARG A 1018 -15.32 6.24 -23.82
N TYR A 1019 -15.28 7.06 -24.86
CA TYR A 1019 -14.44 8.28 -24.89
C TYR A 1019 -14.68 9.19 -23.69
N GLN A 1020 -13.63 9.81 -23.14
CA GLN A 1020 -13.73 10.74 -22.01
C GLN A 1020 -14.50 12.03 -22.39
N TYR A 1021 -14.49 12.41 -23.67
CA TYR A 1021 -15.15 13.61 -24.19
C TYR A 1021 -16.07 13.32 -25.40
N SER A 1022 -15.98 14.10 -26.47
CA SER A 1022 -16.73 13.87 -27.72
C SER A 1022 -15.84 14.21 -28.92
N PRO A 1023 -15.00 13.26 -29.40
CA PRO A 1023 -13.97 13.50 -30.40
C PRO A 1023 -14.47 14.22 -31.66
N TYR A 1024 -15.61 13.80 -32.21
CA TYR A 1024 -16.18 14.39 -33.43
C TYR A 1024 -16.67 15.84 -33.27
N LEU A 1025 -16.97 16.31 -32.05
CA LEU A 1025 -17.26 17.73 -31.82
C LEU A 1025 -15.99 18.58 -31.91
N PHE A 1026 -14.90 18.12 -31.29
CA PHE A 1026 -13.61 18.80 -31.38
C PHE A 1026 -13.08 18.81 -32.83
N GLU A 1027 -13.21 17.69 -33.54
CA GLU A 1027 -12.88 17.60 -34.97
C GLU A 1027 -13.71 18.59 -35.82
N ALA A 1028 -15.00 18.78 -35.49
CA ALA A 1028 -15.83 19.76 -36.19
C ALA A 1028 -15.42 21.22 -35.87
N LEU A 1029 -14.96 21.51 -34.65
CA LEU A 1029 -14.42 22.82 -34.29
C LEU A 1029 -13.07 23.12 -34.97
N LEU A 1030 -12.19 22.11 -35.08
CA LEU A 1030 -10.98 22.18 -35.91
C LEU A 1030 -11.31 22.51 -37.36
N GLN A 1031 -12.18 21.71 -37.99
CA GLN A 1031 -12.49 21.88 -39.42
C GLN A 1031 -13.26 23.17 -39.72
N LEU A 1032 -14.00 23.73 -38.76
CA LEU A 1032 -14.70 25.01 -38.93
C LEU A 1032 -13.74 26.15 -39.34
N SER A 1033 -12.48 26.15 -38.86
CA SER A 1033 -11.48 27.15 -39.26
C SER A 1033 -11.04 26.99 -40.72
N ALA A 1034 -10.96 25.75 -41.24
CA ALA A 1034 -10.70 25.51 -42.67
C ALA A 1034 -11.89 25.96 -43.53
N PHE A 1035 -13.12 25.76 -43.07
CA PHE A 1035 -14.32 26.25 -43.74
C PHE A 1035 -14.45 27.78 -43.75
N HIS A 1036 -13.86 28.51 -42.78
CA HIS A 1036 -13.71 29.96 -42.87
C HIS A 1036 -12.91 30.39 -44.10
N VAL A 1037 -11.73 29.79 -44.29
CA VAL A 1037 -10.86 30.06 -45.44
C VAL A 1037 -11.56 29.68 -46.74
N ALA A 1038 -12.21 28.52 -46.78
CA ALA A 1038 -12.99 28.07 -47.93
C ALA A 1038 -14.12 29.04 -48.34
N ALA A 1039 -14.80 29.64 -47.35
CA ALA A 1039 -15.91 30.57 -47.58
C ALA A 1039 -15.45 32.00 -47.92
N THR A 1040 -14.33 32.46 -47.35
CA THR A 1040 -13.86 33.85 -47.50
C THR A 1040 -12.78 34.04 -48.56
N ALA A 1041 -11.96 33.02 -48.82
CA ALA A 1041 -10.84 33.04 -49.77
C ALA A 1041 -10.80 31.74 -50.63
N PRO A 1042 -11.81 31.44 -51.45
CA PRO A 1042 -11.89 30.17 -52.23
C PRO A 1042 -10.76 29.98 -53.27
N ALA A 1043 -10.01 31.03 -53.57
CA ALA A 1043 -8.79 31.01 -54.39
C ALA A 1043 -7.55 30.47 -53.65
N GLU A 1044 -7.55 30.48 -52.32
CA GLU A 1044 -6.48 29.89 -51.51
C GLU A 1044 -6.36 28.37 -51.78
N ARG A 1045 -5.14 27.86 -51.69
CA ARG A 1045 -4.76 26.46 -51.93
C ARG A 1045 -3.89 25.87 -50.82
N ARG A 1046 -3.28 26.71 -49.97
CA ARG A 1046 -2.60 26.25 -48.75
C ARG A 1046 -3.59 25.57 -47.82
N SER A 1047 -3.14 24.49 -47.18
CA SER A 1047 -3.87 23.80 -46.12
C SER A 1047 -3.53 24.37 -44.76
N LEU A 1048 -4.34 24.07 -43.75
CA LEU A 1048 -4.08 24.42 -42.34
C LEU A 1048 -3.90 23.15 -41.52
N ILE A 1049 -2.89 23.13 -40.65
CA ILE A 1049 -2.62 22.02 -39.72
C ILE A 1049 -2.71 22.52 -38.28
N PRO A 1050 -3.31 21.79 -37.33
CA PRO A 1050 -3.25 22.17 -35.92
C PRO A 1050 -1.83 21.94 -35.38
N LEU A 1051 -1.27 22.97 -34.76
CA LEU A 1051 0.06 22.95 -34.15
C LEU A 1051 -0.02 23.01 -32.62
N GLU A 1052 -0.89 23.88 -32.09
CA GLU A 1052 -1.06 24.07 -30.64
C GLU A 1052 -2.53 24.27 -30.24
N ILE A 1053 -2.85 23.91 -29.00
CA ILE A 1053 -4.14 24.21 -28.35
C ILE A 1053 -3.87 24.85 -26.99
N GLY A 1054 -4.25 26.13 -26.86
CA GLY A 1054 -4.12 26.91 -25.63
C GLY A 1054 -4.84 26.25 -24.46
N GLU A 1055 -6.18 26.20 -24.50
CA GLU A 1055 -7.01 25.42 -23.56
C GLU A 1055 -8.33 24.98 -24.20
N MET A 1056 -8.69 23.70 -24.06
CA MET A 1056 -10.01 23.14 -24.37
C MET A 1056 -10.72 22.75 -23.08
N ARG A 1057 -11.97 23.16 -22.92
CA ARG A 1057 -12.87 22.79 -21.81
C ARG A 1057 -14.15 22.15 -22.35
N PHE A 1058 -14.73 21.22 -21.59
CA PHE A 1058 -16.04 20.64 -21.90
C PHE A 1058 -16.90 20.39 -20.66
N TRP A 1059 -18.20 20.58 -20.81
CA TRP A 1059 -19.21 20.53 -19.75
C TRP A 1059 -19.88 19.15 -19.68
N ARG A 1060 -20.12 18.55 -20.86
CA ARG A 1060 -20.79 17.25 -21.03
C ARG A 1060 -20.32 16.58 -22.32
N LYS A 1061 -20.59 15.28 -22.47
CA LYS A 1061 -20.54 14.60 -23.76
C LYS A 1061 -21.78 15.00 -24.60
N CYS A 1062 -21.67 14.95 -25.92
CA CYS A 1062 -22.84 15.06 -26.80
C CYS A 1062 -23.74 13.82 -26.68
N ARG A 1063 -25.00 13.94 -27.07
CA ARG A 1063 -25.95 12.82 -27.20
C ARG A 1063 -26.03 12.34 -28.64
N ALA A 1064 -26.33 11.06 -28.87
CA ALA A 1064 -26.52 10.52 -30.22
C ALA A 1064 -27.57 11.31 -31.02
N GLY A 1065 -27.21 11.75 -32.23
CA GLY A 1065 -28.06 12.57 -33.10
C GLY A 1065 -28.22 14.04 -32.70
N GLU A 1066 -27.59 14.49 -31.60
CA GLU A 1066 -27.73 15.86 -31.10
C GLU A 1066 -27.18 16.89 -32.10
N GLN A 1067 -27.98 17.90 -32.40
CA GLN A 1067 -27.65 18.98 -33.33
C GLN A 1067 -26.83 20.05 -32.62
N ILE A 1068 -25.63 20.33 -33.13
CA ILE A 1068 -24.66 21.23 -32.49
C ILE A 1068 -24.45 22.47 -33.37
N ILE A 1069 -24.58 23.64 -32.79
CA ILE A 1069 -24.21 24.92 -33.41
C ILE A 1069 -22.74 25.18 -33.10
N LEU A 1070 -21.96 25.46 -34.13
CA LEU A 1070 -20.52 25.69 -34.05
C LEU A 1070 -20.22 27.15 -34.37
N GLU A 1071 -19.47 27.83 -33.50
CA GLU A 1071 -19.04 29.22 -33.67
C GLU A 1071 -17.53 29.32 -33.49
N ALA A 1072 -16.83 30.09 -34.33
CA ALA A 1072 -15.42 30.43 -34.10
C ALA A 1072 -15.08 31.88 -34.48
N ARG A 1073 -14.13 32.46 -33.73
CA ARG A 1073 -13.60 33.81 -33.90
C ARG A 1073 -12.07 33.77 -33.94
N LEU A 1074 -11.51 34.43 -34.95
CA LEU A 1074 -10.07 34.60 -35.15
C LEU A 1074 -9.52 35.59 -34.12
N ARG A 1075 -8.41 35.25 -33.47
CA ARG A 1075 -7.73 36.08 -32.46
C ARG A 1075 -6.43 36.69 -32.96
N LEU A 1076 -5.66 35.91 -33.72
CA LEU A 1076 -4.42 36.34 -34.35
C LEU A 1076 -4.33 35.75 -35.75
N GLN A 1077 -3.73 36.50 -36.67
CA GLN A 1077 -3.29 36.03 -37.97
C GLN A 1077 -1.89 36.58 -38.19
N ASP A 1078 -0.97 35.70 -38.55
CA ASP A 1078 0.43 36.01 -38.86
C ASP A 1078 0.81 35.30 -40.19
N ASP A 1079 2.07 35.39 -40.61
CA ASP A 1079 2.53 34.77 -41.85
C ASP A 1079 2.65 33.23 -41.74
N GLU A 1080 2.80 32.71 -40.52
CA GLU A 1080 2.88 31.27 -40.22
C GLU A 1080 1.49 30.62 -40.20
N GLY A 1081 0.46 31.31 -39.71
CA GLY A 1081 -0.83 30.70 -39.43
C GLY A 1081 -1.93 31.62 -38.89
N LEU A 1082 -2.91 30.98 -38.24
CA LEU A 1082 -4.12 31.57 -37.67
C LEU A 1082 -4.34 31.03 -36.25
N VAL A 1083 -4.73 31.87 -35.29
CA VAL A 1083 -5.12 31.46 -33.94
C VAL A 1083 -6.62 31.69 -33.75
N TRP A 1084 -7.35 30.65 -33.37
CA TRP A 1084 -8.80 30.66 -33.23
C TRP A 1084 -9.26 30.37 -31.80
N ASP A 1085 -10.34 31.04 -31.40
CA ASP A 1085 -11.23 30.55 -30.34
C ASP A 1085 -12.48 29.96 -31.01
N ALA A 1086 -12.99 28.85 -30.46
CA ALA A 1086 -14.14 28.13 -31.02
C ALA A 1086 -15.02 27.51 -29.92
N ARG A 1087 -16.33 27.35 -30.17
CA ARG A 1087 -17.25 26.69 -29.25
C ARG A 1087 -18.37 25.92 -29.93
N GLY A 1088 -18.77 24.81 -29.31
CA GLY A 1088 -19.93 24.00 -29.66
C GLY A 1088 -21.06 24.20 -28.66
N LEU A 1089 -22.24 24.56 -29.16
CA LEU A 1089 -23.45 24.85 -28.40
C LEU A 1089 -24.55 23.84 -28.76
N ASP A 1090 -25.40 23.45 -27.80
CA ASP A 1090 -26.62 22.69 -28.10
C ASP A 1090 -27.76 23.56 -28.66
N ASP A 1091 -28.92 22.93 -28.88
CA ASP A 1091 -30.15 23.55 -29.39
C ASP A 1091 -30.74 24.61 -28.44
N GLN A 1092 -30.35 24.60 -27.17
CA GLN A 1092 -30.69 25.61 -26.17
C GLN A 1092 -29.66 26.75 -26.09
N GLY A 1093 -28.56 26.64 -26.85
CA GLY A 1093 -27.45 27.60 -26.85
C GLY A 1093 -26.46 27.42 -25.68
N ILE A 1094 -26.54 26.30 -24.95
CA ILE A 1094 -25.65 26.01 -23.81
C ILE A 1094 -24.35 25.42 -24.35
N ALA A 1095 -23.21 25.87 -23.81
CA ALA A 1095 -21.90 25.38 -24.23
C ALA A 1095 -21.66 23.92 -23.81
N ILE A 1096 -21.36 23.07 -24.79
CA ILE A 1096 -20.90 21.69 -24.58
C ILE A 1096 -19.38 21.68 -24.47
N MET A 1097 -18.71 22.42 -25.35
CA MET A 1097 -17.25 22.47 -25.50
C MET A 1097 -16.81 23.87 -25.92
N GLN A 1098 -15.67 24.32 -25.40
CA GLN A 1098 -14.98 25.56 -25.78
C GLN A 1098 -13.50 25.25 -25.99
N VAL A 1099 -12.89 25.89 -26.98
CA VAL A 1099 -11.46 25.81 -27.31
C VAL A 1099 -10.94 27.23 -27.46
N SER A 1100 -9.82 27.55 -26.81
CA SER A 1100 -9.14 28.84 -26.89
C SER A 1100 -7.70 28.67 -27.37
N GLY A 1101 -7.21 29.65 -28.12
CA GLY A 1101 -5.83 29.65 -28.59
C GLY A 1101 -5.47 28.44 -29.47
N MET A 1102 -6.37 28.03 -30.37
CA MET A 1102 -6.15 26.95 -31.32
C MET A 1102 -5.28 27.46 -32.49
N ARG A 1103 -3.97 27.18 -32.47
CA ARG A 1103 -3.01 27.66 -33.48
C ARG A 1103 -2.95 26.69 -34.66
N MET A 1104 -3.28 27.20 -35.84
CA MET A 1104 -3.34 26.49 -37.11
C MET A 1104 -2.26 27.03 -38.04
N HIS A 1105 -1.26 26.22 -38.44
CA HIS A 1105 -0.16 26.63 -39.31
C HIS A 1105 -0.47 26.37 -40.79
N TRP A 1106 -0.05 27.25 -41.69
CA TRP A 1106 -0.17 27.08 -43.15
C TRP A 1106 0.81 26.01 -43.68
N VAL A 1107 0.34 25.17 -44.60
CA VAL A 1107 1.17 24.17 -45.30
C VAL A 1107 0.87 24.18 -46.81
N THR A 1108 1.92 24.11 -47.61
CA THR A 1108 1.90 23.91 -49.07
C THR A 1108 2.10 22.43 -49.44
N GLU A 1109 1.67 22.05 -50.64
CA GLU A 1109 1.97 20.72 -51.23
C GLU A 1109 3.47 20.52 -51.53
#